data_AF-A0A2T3IHY9-F1
#
_entry.id   AF-A0A2T3IHY9-F1
#
_cell.length_a   1.000
_cell.length_b   1.000
_cell.length_c   1.000
_cell.angle_alpha   90.00
_cell.angle_beta   90.00
_cell.angle_gamma   90.00
#
_symmetry.space_group_name_H-M   'P 1'
#
loop_
_entity.id
_entity.type
_entity.pdbx_description
1 polymer ?
#
loop_
_entity_poly.entity_id
_entity_poly.type
_entity_poly.pdbx_seq_one_letter_code
_entity_poly.pdbx_strand_id
1 'polypeptide(L)'
;MTNYKTRAPNKYSEILCDRNSQLVHTCSTVYENAEVVIAIAHKNQAQDLSRALKSALNQTLVKKHIARIVVLDDSSDITWPPETEALLHSPSITLLSAECGSPARARNLLLDWADTQSNLKWVARLDADDELFATNSLEGLWSSVRGTTKKAVIGSNKLRKNGKLLPNDNIADASELTDHFNLAGFIENFASSEQQREIPSCNLLLSTNLGLRYPNIRSAEDHWLVTRLLMLHPSDIAVCPFPIYAIYSLDGEDTKQNKSNKIWRDQRKRLAYVARTWSTLLSTKRHLLGVGMEGAVWLQHNQVNKEFYPWAISDSEVQELRSLLTDKDVPIPKVTWRKCDGLWQYQTTYESSTLPGEKITKQAIIQYLTKLYHAGVSTLNIKRDNLIITPSGELQYIDIGNDIKPLTSSYFRDMCARLYSIGILGNKDEELVRRKSWRRQDDALKALPGFELFYNELITQLHPLCVEPGSNPVPVASFKSDAVTLMIKACGQDADVLTDQVTHIVTQLSYPVTFAKVILLIDPHQGEFLRQYADANLASVIEQAEKLKDKGLINTILIAPSDSETIVTTYEKWFAQSDYTETHTPKNAPLFPQVWGFDQITTSYVLQCDLDVLIGRRNWQHDYIADMIYACEPEDVLAVGFNIPKSGSDFNPYHGKPGEFAPEVRFGLLDLDRIRNQLPIDNPSSGNKLTLTWHRALQAAMKHRGLRAVRGGDPQSYYVHPRNEHKHLPELPIARDLIAQGVEPVEQHEEFDWIPGKHWKYEQRHEPIVFLLKGRYTEHALLKRCLDSLRSQTNQNFGIILIDDASGAIHNWCYPMLLGELKAKTTLVRRSVNTGRMPNFLLAIKEICQDPNTLIAVLDQDDCLMQTSVVSALLDAKRHGADLIQMPMYRPNKPINLYRPDYTNPRLAAGANVWSHLRVFTKKLFQQVPEGYFKRKDSSEWFDTVTDYLTMLPMAELAKNPVYLDSGYTYWHLRKNFGQDDRKREDTLIKELLSMPSLSQRKEKLAERTPESFEDD
;
A
#
# COMPACT_ATOMS: atom_id res chain seq x y z
N MET A 1 -2.10 -14.73 27.47
CA MET A 1 -0.68 -14.34 27.63
C MET A 1 0.18 -15.30 26.82
N THR A 2 0.53 -14.91 25.59
CA THR A 2 1.50 -15.61 24.75
C THR A 2 2.87 -14.99 25.00
N ASN A 3 3.84 -15.79 25.47
CA ASN A 3 5.23 -15.36 25.66
C ASN A 3 5.87 -15.09 24.29
N TYR A 4 5.64 -13.88 23.77
CA TYR A 4 6.32 -13.38 22.57
C TYR A 4 7.73 -12.94 22.98
N LYS A 5 8.76 -13.64 22.50
CA LYS A 5 10.14 -13.18 22.67
C LYS A 5 10.37 -11.97 21.75
N THR A 6 10.42 -10.78 22.35
CA THR A 6 10.68 -9.52 21.65
C THR A 6 12.14 -9.41 21.23
N ARG A 7 12.38 -9.12 19.95
CA ARG A 7 13.66 -8.56 19.50
C ARG A 7 13.60 -7.07 19.80
N ALA A 8 14.27 -6.62 20.86
CA ALA A 8 14.26 -5.21 21.26
C ALA A 8 14.61 -4.27 20.07
N PRO A 9 13.98 -3.09 19.95
CA PRO A 9 14.38 -2.05 19.03
C PRO A 9 15.77 -1.57 19.42
N ASN A 10 16.54 -1.12 18.43
CA ASN A 10 17.86 -0.55 18.68
C ASN A 10 17.79 0.83 19.39
N LYS A 11 16.58 1.38 19.62
CA LYS A 11 16.37 2.73 20.14
C LYS A 11 15.13 2.81 21.03
N TYR A 12 15.28 3.43 22.20
CA TYR A 12 14.17 3.83 23.07
C TYR A 12 13.39 4.97 22.41
N SER A 13 12.13 4.72 22.04
CA SER A 13 11.34 5.66 21.23
C SER A 13 9.87 5.67 21.64
N GLU A 14 9.16 6.74 21.29
CA GLU A 14 7.73 6.86 21.58
C GLU A 14 6.90 6.09 20.55
N ILE A 15 6.15 5.11 21.02
CA ILE A 15 5.28 4.25 20.22
C ILE A 15 3.90 4.13 20.86
N LEU A 16 2.89 3.78 20.06
CA LEU A 16 1.58 3.38 20.57
C LEU A 16 1.67 1.95 21.11
N CYS A 17 1.53 1.77 22.42
CA CYS A 17 1.59 0.46 23.05
C CYS A 17 0.73 0.38 24.32
N ASP A 18 0.50 -0.83 24.80
CA ASP A 18 -0.12 -1.11 26.11
C ASP A 18 0.82 -0.72 27.26
N ARG A 19 0.33 -0.74 28.51
CA ARG A 19 1.13 -0.29 29.66
C ARG A 19 2.05 -1.37 30.21
N ASN A 20 2.11 -2.53 29.56
CA ASN A 20 2.92 -3.70 29.93
C ASN A 20 2.82 -4.02 31.44
N SER A 21 1.61 -3.91 32.01
CA SER A 21 1.39 -4.10 33.44
C SER A 21 1.60 -5.57 33.82
N GLN A 22 2.39 -5.80 34.86
CA GLN A 22 2.68 -7.13 35.40
C GLN A 22 2.50 -7.14 36.91
N LEU A 23 1.91 -8.22 37.42
CA LEU A 23 1.88 -8.52 38.85
C LEU A 23 3.19 -9.23 39.21
N VAL A 24 4.03 -8.57 40.00
CA VAL A 24 5.33 -9.09 40.43
C VAL A 24 5.17 -9.92 41.70
N HIS A 25 4.43 -9.39 42.66
CA HIS A 25 4.12 -10.05 43.93
C HIS A 25 2.72 -9.66 44.40
N THR A 26 2.03 -10.58 45.06
CA THR A 26 0.70 -10.33 45.63
C THR A 26 0.74 -10.42 47.14
N CYS A 27 -0.05 -9.59 47.82
CA CYS A 27 -0.25 -9.67 49.26
C CYS A 27 -0.82 -11.04 49.67
N SER A 28 -0.70 -11.40 50.95
CA SER A 28 -1.30 -12.63 51.47
C SER A 28 -2.83 -12.55 51.49
N THR A 29 -3.48 -13.72 51.51
CA THR A 29 -4.95 -13.86 51.46
C THR A 29 -5.69 -13.09 52.55
N VAL A 30 -5.09 -12.88 53.72
CA VAL A 30 -5.70 -12.09 54.81
C VAL A 30 -5.89 -10.63 54.39
N TYR A 31 -5.02 -10.08 53.55
CA TYR A 31 -5.09 -8.70 53.06
C TYR A 31 -5.89 -8.57 51.75
N GLU A 32 -6.20 -9.65 51.05
CA GLU A 32 -7.01 -9.61 49.82
C GLU A 32 -8.44 -9.09 50.05
N ASN A 33 -8.93 -9.22 51.27
CA ASN A 33 -10.26 -8.74 51.69
C ASN A 33 -10.26 -7.33 52.28
N ALA A 34 -9.12 -6.61 52.23
CA ALA A 34 -9.04 -5.23 52.70
C ALA A 34 -10.03 -4.33 51.94
N GLU A 35 -10.64 -3.38 52.65
CA GLU A 35 -11.55 -2.38 52.07
C GLU A 35 -10.79 -1.13 51.57
N VAL A 36 -9.59 -0.90 52.09
CA VAL A 36 -8.76 0.28 51.79
C VAL A 36 -7.43 -0.15 51.19
N VAL A 37 -6.92 0.59 50.21
CA VAL A 37 -5.55 0.42 49.71
C VAL A 37 -4.75 1.71 49.82
N ILE A 38 -3.51 1.62 50.28
CA ILE A 38 -2.51 2.69 50.15
C ILE A 38 -1.78 2.47 48.82
N ALA A 39 -1.93 3.42 47.90
CA ALA A 39 -1.41 3.36 46.55
C ALA A 39 -0.16 4.23 46.42
N ILE A 40 0.98 3.59 46.12
CA ILE A 40 2.29 4.23 46.01
C ILE A 40 2.81 4.02 44.59
N ALA A 41 2.98 5.12 43.84
CA ALA A 41 3.66 5.10 42.54
C ALA A 41 5.13 5.47 42.74
N HIS A 42 6.03 4.69 42.16
CA HIS A 42 7.47 4.83 42.32
C HIS A 42 8.19 4.79 40.98
N LYS A 43 9.27 5.58 40.87
CA LYS A 43 10.24 5.52 39.78
C LYS A 43 11.62 5.98 40.24
N ASN A 44 12.62 5.10 40.17
CA ASN A 44 14.04 5.41 40.45
C ASN A 44 14.35 6.04 41.83
N GLN A 45 13.46 5.92 42.83
CA GLN A 45 13.59 6.52 44.17
C GLN A 45 13.57 5.46 45.29
N ALA A 46 14.44 4.44 45.23
CA ALA A 46 14.38 3.29 46.14
C ALA A 46 14.62 3.63 47.63
N GLN A 47 15.43 4.64 47.94
CA GLN A 47 15.72 5.03 49.32
C GLN A 47 14.51 5.71 49.98
N ASP A 48 13.91 6.65 49.27
CA ASP A 48 12.71 7.36 49.72
C ASP A 48 11.52 6.39 49.93
N LEU A 49 11.37 5.40 49.04
CA LEU A 49 10.33 4.37 49.15
C LEU A 49 10.38 3.61 50.49
N SER A 50 11.57 3.32 51.04
CA SER A 50 11.71 2.62 52.33
C SER A 50 10.99 3.36 53.46
N ARG A 51 11.07 4.70 53.47
CA ARG A 51 10.42 5.55 54.47
C ARG A 51 8.89 5.52 54.31
N ALA A 52 8.40 5.67 53.08
CA ALA A 52 6.98 5.58 52.75
C ALA A 52 6.40 4.23 53.22
N LEU A 53 7.05 3.12 52.86
CA LEU A 53 6.64 1.76 53.21
C LEU A 53 6.60 1.53 54.73
N LYS A 54 7.63 1.96 55.47
CA LYS A 54 7.65 1.85 56.95
C LYS A 54 6.46 2.57 57.59
N SER A 55 6.15 3.78 57.12
CA SER A 55 5.02 4.56 57.63
C SER A 55 3.65 3.93 57.30
N ALA A 56 3.52 3.36 56.09
CA ALA A 56 2.33 2.66 55.63
C ALA A 56 2.07 1.36 56.41
N LEU A 57 3.11 0.54 56.59
CA LEU A 57 3.05 -0.71 57.36
C LEU A 57 2.68 -0.49 58.83
N ASN A 58 3.02 0.68 59.39
CA ASN A 58 2.73 1.00 60.78
C ASN A 58 1.31 1.51 61.02
N GLN A 59 0.50 1.72 59.97
CA GLN A 59 -0.88 2.20 60.12
C GLN A 59 -1.79 1.21 60.86
N THR A 60 -2.67 1.72 61.70
CA THR A 60 -3.64 0.93 62.46
C THR A 60 -4.55 0.09 61.55
N LEU A 61 -5.01 0.64 60.43
CA LEU A 61 -5.85 -0.10 59.48
C LEU A 61 -5.11 -1.25 58.79
N VAL A 62 -3.80 -1.12 58.53
CA VAL A 62 -2.99 -2.21 57.95
C VAL A 62 -2.83 -3.32 58.98
N LYS A 63 -2.50 -2.98 60.24
CA LYS A 63 -2.40 -3.96 61.34
C LYS A 63 -3.72 -4.69 61.64
N LYS A 64 -4.87 -4.05 61.39
CA LYS A 64 -6.21 -4.63 61.52
C LYS A 64 -6.69 -5.39 60.28
N HIS A 65 -5.86 -5.50 59.23
CA HIS A 65 -6.21 -6.11 57.93
C HIS A 65 -7.39 -5.41 57.20
N ILE A 66 -7.69 -4.17 57.57
CA ILE A 66 -8.71 -3.34 56.89
C ILE A 66 -8.09 -2.63 55.68
N ALA A 67 -6.79 -2.32 55.75
CA ALA A 67 -6.02 -1.72 54.67
C ALA A 67 -4.92 -2.66 54.17
N ARG A 68 -4.64 -2.57 52.86
CA ARG A 68 -3.46 -3.17 52.21
C ARG A 68 -2.64 -2.11 51.48
N ILE A 69 -1.47 -2.46 50.95
CA ILE A 69 -0.59 -1.54 50.23
C ILE A 69 -0.40 -2.07 48.81
N VAL A 70 -0.42 -1.18 47.83
CA VAL A 70 0.01 -1.48 46.46
C VAL A 70 1.13 -0.53 46.07
N VAL A 71 2.22 -1.10 45.57
CA VAL A 71 3.35 -0.36 45.01
C VAL A 71 3.39 -0.61 43.51
N LEU A 72 3.45 0.47 42.72
CA LEU A 72 3.68 0.40 41.28
C LEU A 72 5.07 0.92 40.97
N ASP A 73 5.90 0.06 40.40
CA ASP A 73 7.15 0.43 39.75
C ASP A 73 6.90 0.83 38.29
N ASP A 74 7.02 2.13 37.98
CA ASP A 74 6.92 2.67 36.61
C ASP A 74 8.26 2.50 35.86
N SER A 75 8.65 1.24 35.63
CA SER A 75 9.83 0.83 34.85
C SER A 75 11.14 1.45 35.37
N SER A 76 11.41 1.29 36.68
CA SER A 76 12.68 1.76 37.25
C SER A 76 13.87 0.96 36.72
N ASP A 77 15.00 1.65 36.56
CA ASP A 77 16.30 1.06 36.21
C ASP A 77 17.20 1.05 37.44
N ILE A 78 16.77 0.32 38.48
CA ILE A 78 17.44 0.27 39.77
C ILE A 78 17.44 -1.14 40.34
N THR A 79 18.46 -1.44 41.14
CA THR A 79 18.43 -2.58 42.06
C THR A 79 17.87 -2.12 43.40
N TRP A 80 16.93 -2.87 43.96
CA TRP A 80 16.36 -2.57 45.27
C TRP A 80 17.42 -2.73 46.38
N PRO A 81 17.58 -1.74 47.29
CA PRO A 81 18.32 -1.95 48.51
C PRO A 81 17.73 -3.11 49.31
N PRO A 82 18.53 -3.96 49.98
CA PRO A 82 18.03 -5.14 50.70
C PRO A 82 16.93 -4.83 51.73
N GLU A 83 17.00 -3.66 52.40
CA GLU A 83 15.97 -3.22 53.33
C GLU A 83 14.64 -2.92 52.61
N THR A 84 14.67 -2.20 51.49
CA THR A 84 13.48 -1.88 50.71
C THR A 84 12.87 -3.15 50.10
N GLU A 85 13.71 -4.04 49.59
CA GLU A 85 13.29 -5.34 49.05
C GLU A 85 12.58 -6.18 50.12
N ALA A 86 13.15 -6.28 51.32
CA ALA A 86 12.52 -6.97 52.45
C ALA A 86 11.15 -6.36 52.82
N LEU A 87 11.02 -5.03 52.79
CA LEU A 87 9.74 -4.36 53.02
C LEU A 87 8.71 -4.70 51.94
N LEU A 88 9.10 -4.69 50.67
CA LEU A 88 8.24 -5.00 49.52
C LEU A 88 7.67 -6.44 49.56
N HIS A 89 8.34 -7.36 50.26
CA HIS A 89 7.88 -8.73 50.50
C HIS A 89 6.99 -8.89 51.75
N SER A 90 6.59 -7.80 52.39
CA SER A 90 5.62 -7.83 53.49
C SER A 90 4.30 -8.47 53.04
N PRO A 91 3.64 -9.30 53.88
CA PRO A 91 2.35 -9.93 53.55
C PRO A 91 1.22 -8.96 53.20
N SER A 92 1.36 -7.67 53.49
CA SER A 92 0.35 -6.62 53.22
C SER A 92 0.54 -5.90 51.88
N ILE A 93 1.60 -6.21 51.13
CA ILE A 93 2.00 -5.47 49.92
C ILE A 93 1.74 -6.29 48.66
N THR A 94 1.14 -5.63 47.67
CA THR A 94 1.12 -6.07 46.27
C THR A 94 2.08 -5.20 45.46
N LEU A 95 2.97 -5.82 44.67
CA LEU A 95 3.92 -5.14 43.80
C LEU A 95 3.53 -5.32 42.33
N LEU A 96 3.37 -4.20 41.63
CA LEU A 96 3.11 -4.12 40.21
C LEU A 96 4.31 -3.49 39.50
N SER A 97 4.54 -3.87 38.24
CA SER A 97 5.46 -3.19 37.33
C SER A 97 4.73 -2.80 36.06
N ALA A 98 5.01 -1.61 35.51
CA ALA A 98 4.40 -1.14 34.26
C ALA A 98 5.26 -0.09 33.55
N GLU A 99 4.90 0.20 32.30
CA GLU A 99 5.41 1.30 31.47
C GLU A 99 4.31 2.37 31.33
N CYS A 100 4.16 3.24 32.34
CA CYS A 100 3.18 4.34 32.34
C CYS A 100 3.74 5.62 31.71
N GLY A 101 5.02 5.92 31.97
CA GLY A 101 5.76 7.03 31.35
C GLY A 101 5.47 8.43 31.91
N SER A 102 4.57 8.57 32.89
CA SER A 102 4.37 9.80 33.66
C SER A 102 3.75 9.51 35.04
N PRO A 103 3.96 10.38 36.05
CA PRO A 103 3.34 10.23 37.36
C PRO A 103 1.80 10.17 37.31
N ALA A 104 1.15 11.01 36.49
CA ALA A 104 -0.31 11.00 36.32
C ALA A 104 -0.81 9.63 35.82
N ARG A 105 -0.15 9.06 34.81
CA ARG A 105 -0.50 7.74 34.28
C ARG A 105 -0.24 6.61 35.27
N ALA A 106 0.85 6.69 36.03
CA ALA A 106 1.17 5.70 37.07
C ALA A 106 0.07 5.69 38.16
N ARG A 107 -0.36 6.86 38.63
CA ARG A 107 -1.47 6.98 39.59
C ARG A 107 -2.80 6.50 38.98
N ASN A 108 -3.06 6.80 37.71
CA ASN A 108 -4.25 6.32 37.02
C ASN A 108 -4.26 4.79 36.87
N LEU A 109 -3.10 4.14 36.65
CA LEU A 109 -2.99 2.68 36.64
C LEU A 109 -3.35 2.10 38.00
N LEU A 110 -2.89 2.70 39.10
CA LEU A 110 -3.24 2.27 40.46
C LEU A 110 -4.75 2.40 40.72
N LEU A 111 -5.39 3.47 40.25
CA LEU A 111 -6.85 3.62 40.32
C LEU A 111 -7.56 2.57 39.47
N ASP A 112 -7.12 2.34 38.23
CA ASP A 112 -7.68 1.32 37.36
C ASP A 112 -7.55 -0.09 37.96
N TRP A 113 -6.38 -0.40 38.55
CA TRP A 113 -6.14 -1.66 39.21
C TRP A 113 -7.04 -1.82 40.44
N ALA A 114 -7.23 -0.76 41.23
CA ALA A 114 -8.11 -0.80 42.39
C ALA A 114 -9.58 -1.00 42.00
N ASP A 115 -10.03 -0.39 40.90
CA ASP A 115 -11.38 -0.54 40.37
C ASP A 115 -11.70 -1.99 39.95
N THR A 116 -10.69 -2.82 39.62
CA THR A 116 -10.91 -4.24 39.29
C THR A 116 -10.97 -5.14 40.53
N GLN A 117 -10.76 -4.61 41.73
CA GLN A 117 -10.75 -5.39 42.98
C GLN A 117 -12.09 -5.27 43.67
N SER A 118 -12.86 -6.35 43.73
CA SER A 118 -14.23 -6.34 44.29
C SER A 118 -14.30 -5.90 45.75
N ASN A 119 -13.24 -6.15 46.54
CA ASN A 119 -13.21 -5.85 47.97
C ASN A 119 -12.77 -4.42 48.28
N LEU A 120 -12.03 -3.77 47.36
CA LEU A 120 -11.53 -2.41 47.58
C LEU A 120 -12.65 -1.40 47.35
N LYS A 121 -12.85 -0.55 48.35
CA LYS A 121 -13.76 0.60 48.27
C LYS A 121 -13.04 1.93 48.29
N TRP A 122 -11.81 1.98 48.80
CA TRP A 122 -11.07 3.24 48.97
C TRP A 122 -9.62 3.13 48.56
N VAL A 123 -9.11 4.16 47.89
CA VAL A 123 -7.72 4.30 47.44
C VAL A 123 -7.10 5.53 48.07
N ALA A 124 -6.13 5.34 48.96
CA ALA A 124 -5.39 6.39 49.63
C ALA A 124 -4.09 6.65 48.87
N ARG A 125 -3.84 7.88 48.43
CA ARG A 125 -2.59 8.24 47.75
C ARG A 125 -1.46 8.46 48.76
N LEU A 126 -0.30 7.85 48.50
CA LEU A 126 0.95 8.20 49.16
C LEU A 126 2.06 8.26 48.11
N ASP A 127 2.73 9.40 47.96
CA ASP A 127 3.88 9.49 47.04
C ASP A 127 5.10 8.77 47.65
N ALA A 128 6.01 8.27 46.82
CA ALA A 128 7.12 7.43 47.26
C ALA A 128 8.16 8.18 48.12
N ASP A 129 8.19 9.51 48.05
CA ASP A 129 9.05 10.39 48.86
C ASP A 129 8.39 11.00 50.10
N ASP A 130 7.11 10.70 50.31
CA ASP A 130 6.34 11.12 51.48
C ASP A 130 6.28 10.03 52.57
N GLU A 131 5.69 10.36 53.72
CA GLU A 131 5.36 9.40 54.76
C GLU A 131 4.07 9.76 55.49
N LEU A 132 3.34 8.76 55.98
CA LEU A 132 2.17 9.00 56.82
C LEU A 132 2.60 9.53 58.20
N PHE A 133 1.93 10.57 58.68
CA PHE A 133 2.39 11.35 59.84
C PHE A 133 2.26 10.59 61.18
N ALA A 134 1.10 10.00 61.43
CA ALA A 134 0.76 9.27 62.65
C ALA A 134 0.26 7.86 62.31
N THR A 135 0.28 6.96 63.28
CA THR A 135 -0.19 5.57 63.08
C THR A 135 -1.68 5.46 62.76
N ASN A 136 -2.48 6.48 63.09
CA ASN A 136 -3.90 6.56 62.80
C ASN A 136 -4.26 7.57 61.69
N SER A 137 -3.28 8.07 60.93
CA SER A 137 -3.50 9.05 59.85
C SER A 137 -4.48 8.55 58.79
N LEU A 138 -4.31 7.31 58.32
CA LEU A 138 -5.24 6.72 57.35
C LEU A 138 -6.61 6.43 57.97
N GLU A 139 -6.65 5.99 59.23
CA GLU A 139 -7.89 5.72 59.96
C GLU A 139 -8.73 6.99 60.10
N GLY A 140 -8.11 8.14 60.34
CA GLY A 140 -8.79 9.44 60.40
C GLY A 140 -9.52 9.83 59.12
N LEU A 141 -8.86 9.72 57.96
CA LEU A 141 -9.48 9.99 56.66
C LEU A 141 -10.61 8.99 56.39
N TRP A 142 -10.36 7.70 56.57
CA TRP A 142 -11.35 6.66 56.32
C TRP A 142 -12.58 6.80 57.22
N SER A 143 -12.42 7.11 58.51
CA SER A 143 -13.53 7.37 59.42
C SER A 143 -14.39 8.57 59.00
N SER A 144 -13.83 9.52 58.26
CA SER A 144 -14.56 10.70 57.76
C SER A 144 -15.49 10.38 56.58
N VAL A 145 -15.31 9.22 55.94
CA VAL A 145 -16.09 8.80 54.76
C VAL A 145 -16.84 7.49 54.95
N ARG A 146 -16.38 6.60 55.84
CA ARG A 146 -17.01 5.30 56.08
C ARG A 146 -18.44 5.48 56.59
N GLY A 147 -19.39 4.82 55.92
CA GLY A 147 -20.81 4.90 56.29
C GLY A 147 -21.50 6.20 55.87
N THR A 148 -20.82 7.05 55.09
CA THR A 148 -21.39 8.27 54.51
C THR A 148 -21.65 8.08 53.01
N THR A 149 -22.34 9.06 52.38
CA THR A 149 -22.50 9.13 50.93
C THR A 149 -21.34 9.84 50.22
N LYS A 150 -20.32 10.28 50.97
CA LYS A 150 -19.12 10.93 50.42
C LYS A 150 -18.35 9.93 49.56
N LYS A 151 -17.69 10.42 48.52
CA LYS A 151 -16.90 9.66 47.55
C LYS A 151 -15.41 9.97 47.63
N ALA A 152 -15.03 11.03 48.34
CA ALA A 152 -13.63 11.38 48.56
C ALA A 152 -13.43 12.13 49.88
N VAL A 153 -12.19 12.12 50.38
CA VAL A 153 -11.76 12.99 51.49
C VAL A 153 -10.38 13.55 51.25
N ILE A 154 -10.21 14.82 51.63
CA ILE A 154 -8.93 15.54 51.59
C ILE A 154 -8.45 15.76 53.03
N GLY A 155 -7.21 15.40 53.29
CA GLY A 155 -6.54 15.56 54.58
C GLY A 155 -5.50 16.68 54.61
N SER A 156 -5.07 17.07 55.80
CA SER A 156 -3.96 18.00 56.03
C SER A 156 -2.59 17.34 55.86
N ASN A 157 -1.52 18.12 55.60
CA ASN A 157 -0.13 17.62 55.71
C ASN A 157 0.80 18.56 56.50
N LYS A 158 1.88 17.97 57.01
CA LYS A 158 3.09 18.72 57.39
C LYS A 158 4.00 18.86 56.18
N LEU A 159 4.79 19.91 56.13
CA LEU A 159 5.74 20.15 55.05
C LEU A 159 7.17 19.87 55.51
N ARG A 160 7.95 19.17 54.68
CA ARG A 160 9.38 18.92 54.88
C ARG A 160 10.19 19.63 53.81
N LYS A 161 11.28 20.29 54.22
CA LYS A 161 12.25 20.92 53.32
C LYS A 161 13.67 20.72 53.84
N ASN A 162 14.57 20.30 52.98
CA ASN A 162 15.93 19.87 53.28
C ASN A 162 15.99 18.93 54.50
N GLY A 163 15.10 17.94 54.56
CA GLY A 163 15.03 16.96 55.66
C GLY A 163 14.43 17.47 56.99
N LYS A 164 14.07 18.76 57.10
CA LYS A 164 13.45 19.34 58.32
C LYS A 164 11.97 19.62 58.14
N LEU A 165 11.17 19.36 59.18
CA LEU A 165 9.76 19.75 59.21
C LEU A 165 9.64 21.27 59.39
N LEU A 166 8.77 21.89 58.59
CA LEU A 166 8.41 23.29 58.72
C LEU A 166 7.45 23.48 59.92
N PRO A 167 7.45 24.68 60.55
CA PRO A 167 6.64 24.94 61.73
C PRO A 167 5.14 25.06 61.44
N ASN A 168 4.77 25.42 60.21
CA ASN A 168 3.38 25.62 59.80
C ASN A 168 2.83 24.38 59.10
N ASP A 169 1.66 23.92 59.56
CA ASP A 169 0.92 22.82 58.94
C ASP A 169 0.04 23.34 57.80
N ASN A 170 -0.04 22.58 56.70
CA ASN A 170 -0.97 22.88 55.63
C ASN A 170 -2.31 22.17 55.91
N ILE A 171 -3.14 22.85 56.70
CA ILE A 171 -4.44 22.35 57.16
C ILE A 171 -5.48 22.40 56.05
N ALA A 172 -6.16 21.28 55.81
CA ALA A 172 -7.33 21.23 54.95
C ALA A 172 -8.54 21.88 55.66
N ASP A 173 -8.94 23.06 55.19
CA ASP A 173 -10.00 23.87 55.78
C ASP A 173 -11.28 23.79 54.93
N ALA A 174 -12.38 23.34 55.53
CA ALA A 174 -13.66 23.23 54.84
C ALA A 174 -14.18 24.58 54.35
N SER A 175 -13.93 25.66 55.10
CA SER A 175 -14.41 27.01 54.74
C SER A 175 -13.74 27.56 53.48
N GLU A 176 -12.50 27.14 53.20
CA GLU A 176 -11.77 27.51 51.99
C GLU A 176 -12.04 26.58 50.81
N LEU A 177 -12.20 25.27 51.09
CA LEU A 177 -12.21 24.25 50.05
C LEU A 177 -13.60 23.92 49.50
N THR A 178 -14.67 24.14 50.28
CA THR A 178 -16.02 23.66 49.90
C THR A 178 -16.88 24.67 49.14
N ASP A 179 -16.50 25.96 49.14
CA ASP A 179 -17.15 27.01 48.36
C ASP A 179 -16.31 27.37 47.13
N HIS A 180 -16.95 27.46 45.96
CA HIS A 180 -16.23 27.66 44.70
C HIS A 180 -15.64 29.07 44.53
N PHE A 181 -16.16 30.09 45.23
CA PHE A 181 -15.55 31.43 45.24
C PHE A 181 -14.31 31.43 46.12
N ASN A 182 -14.43 30.91 47.35
CA ASN A 182 -13.31 30.81 48.28
C ASN A 182 -12.17 29.97 47.70
N LEU A 183 -12.50 28.83 47.09
CA LEU A 183 -11.52 27.96 46.46
C LEU A 183 -10.81 28.64 45.28
N ALA A 184 -11.55 29.35 44.41
CA ALA A 184 -10.95 30.07 43.29
C ALA A 184 -10.00 31.18 43.79
N GLY A 185 -10.41 31.94 44.81
CA GLY A 185 -9.56 32.96 45.44
C GLY A 185 -8.32 32.36 46.12
N PHE A 186 -8.48 31.23 46.83
CA PHE A 186 -7.37 30.50 47.43
C PHE A 186 -6.36 30.04 46.37
N ILE A 187 -6.85 29.49 45.25
CA ILE A 187 -5.99 29.08 44.12
C ILE A 187 -5.24 30.26 43.52
N GLU A 188 -5.91 31.39 43.35
CA GLU A 188 -5.30 32.61 42.83
C GLU A 188 -4.18 33.12 43.74
N ASN A 189 -4.43 33.19 45.06
CA ASN A 189 -3.47 33.66 46.04
C ASN A 189 -2.21 32.78 46.13
N PHE A 190 -2.35 31.45 46.05
CA PHE A 190 -1.14 30.61 46.06
C PHE A 190 -0.44 30.62 44.69
N ALA A 191 -1.16 30.73 43.58
CA ALA A 191 -0.54 30.86 42.25
C ALA A 191 0.22 32.20 42.07
N SER A 192 -0.21 33.27 42.76
CA SER A 192 0.46 34.57 42.82
C SER A 192 1.57 34.67 43.87
N SER A 193 1.76 33.63 44.70
CA SER A 193 2.68 33.61 45.85
C SER A 193 2.29 34.57 46.99
N GLU A 194 1.04 35.02 47.04
CA GLU A 194 0.47 35.83 48.13
C GLU A 194 0.11 34.98 49.36
N GLN A 195 0.06 33.64 49.21
CA GLN A 195 -0.11 32.70 50.31
C GLN A 195 0.99 31.63 50.30
N GLN A 196 1.41 31.20 51.51
CA GLN A 196 2.50 30.22 51.69
C GLN A 196 2.07 28.76 51.49
N ARG A 197 0.76 28.47 51.51
CA ARG A 197 0.21 27.11 51.41
C ARG A 197 -0.51 26.89 50.08
N GLU A 198 -0.35 25.70 49.52
CA GLU A 198 -1.11 25.23 48.34
C GLU A 198 -2.26 24.29 48.79
N ILE A 199 -3.14 23.90 47.87
CA ILE A 199 -4.14 22.87 48.14
C ILE A 199 -3.40 21.60 48.62
N PRO A 200 -3.81 20.95 49.73
CA PRO A 200 -3.22 19.70 50.20
C PRO A 200 -3.62 18.49 49.32
N SER A 201 -3.40 18.60 48.01
CA SER A 201 -3.90 17.68 46.96
C SER A 201 -3.31 16.28 46.99
N CYS A 202 -2.16 16.10 47.65
CA CYS A 202 -1.53 14.79 47.82
C CYS A 202 -2.23 13.91 48.87
N ASN A 203 -3.03 14.51 49.76
CA ASN A 203 -3.61 13.83 50.92
C ASN A 203 -5.04 13.37 50.62
N LEU A 204 -5.19 12.56 49.58
CA LEU A 204 -6.47 12.23 48.99
C LEU A 204 -6.82 10.75 49.20
N LEU A 205 -8.02 10.49 49.69
CA LEU A 205 -8.65 9.16 49.70
C LEU A 205 -9.86 9.20 48.76
N LEU A 206 -9.86 8.35 47.73
CA LEU A 206 -10.91 8.27 46.70
C LEU A 206 -11.69 6.96 46.80
N SER A 207 -12.99 6.99 46.56
CA SER A 207 -13.77 5.77 46.36
C SER A 207 -13.37 5.09 45.05
N THR A 208 -13.38 3.75 45.02
CA THR A 208 -13.25 3.00 43.77
C THR A 208 -14.45 3.26 42.84
N ASN A 209 -14.26 3.02 41.54
CA ASN A 209 -15.27 3.18 40.48
C ASN A 209 -15.79 4.61 40.32
N LEU A 210 -15.03 5.63 40.72
CA LEU A 210 -15.41 7.04 40.61
C LEU A 210 -15.35 7.58 39.17
N GLY A 211 -14.60 6.92 38.28
CA GLY A 211 -14.40 7.36 36.89
C GLY A 211 -13.48 8.59 36.72
N LEU A 212 -13.09 9.26 37.81
CA LEU A 212 -12.17 10.40 37.76
C LEU A 212 -10.71 9.93 37.73
N ARG A 213 -9.90 10.62 36.93
CA ARG A 213 -8.48 10.30 36.67
C ARG A 213 -7.64 11.58 36.67
N TYR A 214 -6.37 11.45 37.05
CA TYR A 214 -5.39 12.54 37.00
C TYR A 214 -5.18 12.96 35.55
N PRO A 215 -5.26 14.26 35.22
CA PRO A 215 -4.95 14.76 33.89
C PRO A 215 -3.47 14.53 33.59
N ASN A 216 -3.16 14.11 32.36
CA ASN A 216 -1.79 13.85 31.93
C ASN A 216 -1.03 15.15 31.60
N ILE A 217 -0.70 15.92 32.64
CA ILE A 217 0.09 17.14 32.55
C ILE A 217 1.38 17.02 33.37
N ARG A 218 2.38 17.84 33.05
CA ARG A 218 3.61 17.94 33.84
C ARG A 218 3.41 18.94 34.96
N SER A 219 3.45 18.46 36.20
CA SER A 219 3.23 19.24 37.44
C SER A 219 1.78 19.67 37.65
N ALA A 220 1.35 19.65 38.92
CA ALA A 220 0.03 20.08 39.40
C ALA A 220 -1.15 19.20 38.96
N GLU A 221 -0.93 18.03 38.37
CA GLU A 221 -1.98 17.10 37.94
C GLU A 221 -2.97 16.76 39.06
N ASP A 222 -2.48 16.70 40.28
CA ASP A 222 -3.25 16.44 41.48
C ASP A 222 -4.05 17.65 41.95
N HIS A 223 -3.48 18.85 41.92
CA HIS A 223 -4.23 20.07 42.15
C HIS A 223 -5.38 20.22 41.15
N TRP A 224 -5.17 19.84 39.88
CA TRP A 224 -6.22 19.84 38.87
C TRP A 224 -7.34 18.84 39.18
N LEU A 225 -7.00 17.59 39.53
CA LEU A 225 -7.99 16.58 39.93
C LEU A 225 -8.80 17.05 41.14
N VAL A 226 -8.11 17.54 42.18
CA VAL A 226 -8.74 17.99 43.43
C VAL A 226 -9.58 19.25 43.23
N THR A 227 -9.13 20.20 42.41
CA THR A 227 -9.92 21.38 42.06
C THR A 227 -11.19 20.98 41.31
N ARG A 228 -11.10 20.05 40.35
CA ARG A 228 -12.28 19.53 39.63
C ARG A 228 -13.26 18.86 40.57
N LEU A 229 -12.76 18.03 41.48
CA LEU A 229 -13.55 17.40 42.54
C LEU A 229 -14.28 18.45 43.38
N LEU A 230 -13.54 19.38 43.99
CA LEU A 230 -14.10 20.38 44.90
C LEU A 230 -15.07 21.34 44.23
N MET A 231 -14.81 21.75 42.98
CA MET A 231 -15.69 22.68 42.27
C MET A 231 -16.97 22.04 41.72
N LEU A 232 -16.89 20.81 41.22
CA LEU A 232 -18.03 20.17 40.54
C LEU A 232 -18.81 19.21 41.42
N HIS A 233 -18.18 18.66 42.47
CA HIS A 233 -18.77 17.67 43.37
C HIS A 233 -18.50 18.01 44.86
N PRO A 234 -18.68 19.26 45.32
CA PRO A 234 -18.37 19.65 46.71
C PRO A 234 -19.16 18.83 47.74
N SER A 235 -20.40 18.45 47.42
CA SER A 235 -21.25 17.62 48.28
C SER A 235 -20.71 16.21 48.49
N ASP A 236 -19.91 15.69 47.56
CA ASP A 236 -19.39 14.32 47.58
C ASP A 236 -18.04 14.23 48.31
N ILE A 237 -17.50 15.36 48.79
CA ILE A 237 -16.16 15.42 49.38
C ILE A 237 -16.28 15.73 50.87
N ALA A 238 -15.48 15.04 51.68
CA ALA A 238 -15.23 15.38 53.07
C ALA A 238 -13.89 16.12 53.21
N VAL A 239 -13.78 17.00 54.19
CA VAL A 239 -12.54 17.68 54.54
C VAL A 239 -12.15 17.23 55.95
N CYS A 240 -10.97 16.65 56.09
CA CYS A 240 -10.47 16.07 57.34
C CYS A 240 -9.24 16.85 57.83
N PRO A 241 -9.42 17.86 58.71
CA PRO A 241 -8.31 18.68 59.18
C PRO A 241 -7.34 17.88 60.07
N PHE A 242 -7.84 16.94 60.88
CA PHE A 242 -7.06 16.11 61.78
C PHE A 242 -7.62 14.68 61.90
N PRO A 243 -6.78 13.67 62.20
CA PRO A 243 -5.32 13.73 62.34
C PRO A 243 -4.63 14.11 61.02
N ILE A 244 -3.44 14.71 61.09
CA ILE A 244 -2.65 15.05 59.90
C ILE A 244 -2.38 13.77 59.12
N TYR A 245 -2.56 13.80 57.79
CA TYR A 245 -2.43 12.62 56.94
C TYR A 245 -0.97 12.24 56.71
N ALA A 246 -0.19 13.15 56.11
CA ALA A 246 1.16 12.87 55.66
C ALA A 246 2.14 13.99 55.99
N ILE A 247 3.43 13.66 55.92
CA ILE A 247 4.55 14.60 55.82
C ILE A 247 4.93 14.66 54.34
N TYR A 248 4.70 15.82 53.72
CA TYR A 248 4.94 16.09 52.31
C TYR A 248 6.33 16.66 52.06
N SER A 249 7.09 16.07 51.15
CA SER A 249 8.44 16.50 50.78
C SER A 249 8.43 17.64 49.73
N LEU A 250 9.05 18.78 50.04
CA LEU A 250 9.23 19.89 49.10
C LEU A 250 10.50 19.76 48.24
N ASP A 251 11.30 18.72 48.46
CA ASP A 251 12.61 18.52 47.85
C ASP A 251 12.62 17.55 46.67
N GLY A 252 11.45 17.09 46.21
CA GLY A 252 11.33 16.14 45.11
C GLY A 252 12.07 16.60 43.84
N GLU A 253 12.81 15.68 43.22
CA GLU A 253 13.71 15.99 42.10
C GLU A 253 12.94 16.55 40.88
N ASP A 254 11.80 15.94 40.55
CA ASP A 254 10.89 16.43 39.50
C ASP A 254 10.36 17.85 39.80
N THR A 255 10.10 18.15 41.08
CA THR A 255 9.65 19.49 41.50
C THR A 255 10.75 20.53 41.33
N LYS A 256 12.01 20.18 41.63
CA LYS A 256 13.17 21.07 41.40
C LYS A 256 13.36 21.35 39.91
N GLN A 257 13.28 20.32 39.06
CA GLN A 257 13.42 20.46 37.61
C GLN A 257 12.27 21.27 36.99
N ASN A 258 11.03 21.09 37.46
CA ASN A 258 9.90 21.87 36.96
C ASN A 258 9.96 23.34 37.39
N LYS A 259 10.53 23.64 38.57
CA LYS A 259 10.77 25.01 39.03
C LYS A 259 11.85 25.70 38.19
N SER A 260 12.95 25.02 37.87
CA SER A 260 14.01 25.61 37.03
C SER A 260 13.54 25.91 35.61
N ASN A 261 12.62 25.09 35.06
CA ASN A 261 12.09 25.24 33.71
C ASN A 261 10.84 26.13 33.57
N LYS A 262 10.45 26.89 34.61
CA LYS A 262 9.21 27.72 34.69
C LYS A 262 7.87 26.97 34.57
N ILE A 263 7.87 25.69 34.18
CA ILE A 263 6.69 24.82 34.07
C ILE A 263 5.83 24.85 35.33
N TRP A 264 6.47 24.78 36.50
CA TRP A 264 5.80 24.80 37.80
C TRP A 264 4.90 26.02 37.97
N ARG A 265 5.41 27.21 37.60
CA ARG A 265 4.69 28.50 37.74
C ARG A 265 3.57 28.62 36.71
N ASP A 266 3.82 28.16 35.48
CA ASP A 266 2.85 28.26 34.40
C ASP A 266 1.62 27.38 34.65
N GLN A 267 1.81 26.15 35.16
CA GLN A 267 0.67 25.27 35.49
C GLN A 267 -0.22 25.84 36.60
N ARG A 268 0.37 26.51 37.60
CA ARG A 268 -0.37 27.14 38.69
C ARG A 268 -1.15 28.37 38.22
N LYS A 269 -0.56 29.18 37.35
CA LYS A 269 -1.27 30.28 36.66
C LYS A 269 -2.43 29.76 35.82
N ARG A 270 -2.23 28.66 35.07
CA ARG A 270 -3.30 28.02 34.29
C ARG A 270 -4.40 27.50 35.20
N LEU A 271 -4.06 26.84 36.29
CA LEU A 271 -5.03 26.36 37.28
C LEU A 271 -5.84 27.53 37.87
N ALA A 272 -5.20 28.63 38.24
CA ALA A 272 -5.90 29.83 38.74
C ALA A 272 -6.85 30.44 37.71
N TYR A 273 -6.40 30.56 36.45
CA TYR A 273 -7.25 31.03 35.36
C TYR A 273 -8.49 30.14 35.19
N VAL A 274 -8.29 28.83 35.20
CA VAL A 274 -9.36 27.86 35.02
C VAL A 274 -10.30 27.82 36.22
N ALA A 275 -9.77 27.84 37.44
CA ALA A 275 -10.55 27.93 38.67
C ALA A 275 -11.49 29.15 38.66
N ARG A 276 -10.99 30.32 38.24
CA ARG A 276 -11.80 31.54 38.08
C ARG A 276 -12.88 31.37 37.02
N THR A 277 -12.53 30.77 35.88
CA THR A 277 -13.45 30.52 34.77
C THR A 277 -14.59 29.58 35.21
N TRP A 278 -14.25 28.47 35.87
CA TRP A 278 -15.24 27.52 36.38
C TRP A 278 -16.13 28.14 37.46
N SER A 279 -15.54 28.87 38.40
CA SER A 279 -16.28 29.59 39.44
C SER A 279 -17.28 30.59 38.84
N THR A 280 -16.87 31.32 37.78
CA THR A 280 -17.76 32.22 37.03
C THR A 280 -18.90 31.45 36.38
N LEU A 281 -18.62 30.35 35.67
CA LEU A 281 -19.66 29.54 35.03
C LEU A 281 -20.64 28.94 36.05
N LEU A 282 -20.15 28.42 37.18
CA LEU A 282 -20.97 27.90 38.28
C LEU A 282 -21.87 29.00 38.86
N SER A 283 -21.36 30.22 39.05
CA SER A 283 -22.14 31.35 39.56
C SER A 283 -23.33 31.72 38.65
N THR A 284 -23.20 31.50 37.34
CA THR A 284 -24.27 31.76 36.37
C THR A 284 -25.33 30.65 36.30
N LYS A 285 -25.22 29.59 37.11
CA LYS A 285 -26.10 28.41 37.11
C LYS A 285 -26.25 27.76 35.74
N ARG A 286 -25.24 27.89 34.87
CA ARG A 286 -25.20 27.20 33.57
C ARG A 286 -25.01 25.71 33.80
N HIS A 287 -25.67 24.90 32.97
CA HIS A 287 -25.47 23.46 32.99
C HIS A 287 -24.13 23.11 32.32
N LEU A 288 -23.10 22.89 33.14
CA LEU A 288 -21.80 22.43 32.67
C LEU A 288 -21.91 21.00 32.14
N LEU A 289 -21.50 20.79 30.90
CA LEU A 289 -21.45 19.47 30.25
C LEU A 289 -20.08 18.82 30.41
N GLY A 290 -19.02 19.63 30.48
CA GLY A 290 -17.66 19.14 30.68
C GLY A 290 -16.68 20.27 30.89
N VAL A 291 -15.64 20.01 31.67
CA VAL A 291 -14.51 20.92 31.83
C VAL A 291 -13.21 20.14 31.67
N GLY A 292 -12.31 20.66 30.85
CA GLY A 292 -11.05 20.01 30.51
C GLY A 292 -9.87 20.97 30.60
N MET A 293 -8.74 20.54 30.01
CA MET A 293 -7.51 21.33 29.94
C MET A 293 -7.51 22.34 28.78
N GLU A 294 -8.39 22.16 27.80
CA GLU A 294 -8.52 23.04 26.64
C GLU A 294 -9.61 24.11 26.81
N GLY A 295 -10.61 23.84 27.63
CA GLY A 295 -11.77 24.71 27.74
C GLY A 295 -12.87 24.18 28.64
N ALA A 296 -13.96 24.93 28.70
CA ALA A 296 -15.19 24.58 29.40
C ALA A 296 -16.35 24.48 28.41
N VAL A 297 -17.23 23.50 28.64
CA VAL A 297 -18.38 23.19 27.80
C VAL A 297 -19.66 23.29 28.63
N TRP A 298 -20.65 24.03 28.14
CA TRP A 298 -21.94 24.19 28.81
C TRP A 298 -23.11 24.22 27.83
N LEU A 299 -24.29 23.89 28.35
CA LEU A 299 -25.55 24.00 27.63
C LEU A 299 -26.18 25.38 27.85
N GLN A 300 -26.58 26.04 26.77
CA GLN A 300 -27.32 27.30 26.81
C GLN A 300 -28.30 27.36 25.63
N HIS A 301 -29.59 27.58 25.89
CA HIS A 301 -30.65 27.66 24.86
C HIS A 301 -30.64 26.50 23.83
N ASN A 302 -30.51 25.26 24.32
CA ASN A 302 -30.40 24.05 23.47
C ASN A 302 -29.18 24.03 22.52
N GLN A 303 -28.14 24.81 22.85
CA GLN A 303 -26.84 24.80 22.17
C GLN A 303 -25.74 24.41 23.14
N VAL A 304 -24.85 23.54 22.68
CA VAL A 304 -23.58 23.24 23.33
C VAL A 304 -22.59 24.34 22.95
N ASN A 305 -22.02 24.99 23.97
CA ASN A 305 -21.00 26.02 23.81
C ASN A 305 -19.70 25.50 24.39
N LYS A 306 -18.59 25.53 23.63
CA LYS A 306 -17.23 25.34 24.15
C LYS A 306 -16.49 26.67 24.06
N GLU A 307 -15.88 27.10 25.16
CA GLU A 307 -14.91 28.20 25.18
C GLU A 307 -13.52 27.63 25.41
N PHE A 308 -12.58 28.01 24.56
CA PHE A 308 -11.19 27.61 24.68
C PHE A 308 -10.44 28.57 25.60
N TYR A 309 -9.56 28.02 26.44
CA TYR A 309 -8.65 28.83 27.24
C TYR A 309 -7.61 29.53 26.34
N PRO A 310 -6.95 30.61 26.82
CA PRO A 310 -6.04 31.43 26.00
C PRO A 310 -4.89 30.68 25.33
N TRP A 311 -4.51 29.52 25.86
CA TRP A 311 -3.39 28.71 25.37
C TRP A 311 -3.83 27.46 24.58
N ALA A 312 -5.14 27.24 24.42
CA ALA A 312 -5.65 25.96 23.94
C ALA A 312 -5.76 25.87 22.42
N ILE A 313 -6.06 26.98 21.74
CA ILE A 313 -6.19 27.02 20.28
C ILE A 313 -5.85 28.40 19.71
N SER A 314 -5.20 28.41 18.55
CA SER A 314 -4.79 29.61 17.81
C SER A 314 -5.72 29.94 16.63
N ASP A 315 -5.61 31.15 16.09
CA ASP A 315 -6.38 31.59 14.91
C ASP A 315 -6.10 30.68 13.69
N SER A 316 -4.85 30.27 13.47
CA SER A 316 -4.47 29.38 12.37
C SER A 316 -5.10 28.00 12.51
N GLU A 317 -5.08 27.42 13.72
CA GLU A 317 -5.66 26.11 13.98
C GLU A 317 -7.18 26.10 13.76
N VAL A 318 -7.89 27.17 14.14
CA VAL A 318 -9.33 27.29 13.83
C VAL A 318 -9.58 27.34 12.32
N GLN A 319 -8.76 28.06 11.55
CA GLN A 319 -8.91 28.06 10.08
C GLN A 319 -8.58 26.70 9.45
N GLU A 320 -7.56 26.01 9.94
CA GLU A 320 -7.22 24.66 9.51
C GLU A 320 -8.37 23.69 9.78
N LEU A 321 -8.96 23.71 10.99
CA LEU A 321 -10.11 22.87 11.35
C LEU A 321 -11.33 23.17 10.48
N ARG A 322 -11.62 24.45 10.24
CA ARG A 322 -12.69 24.86 9.32
C ARG A 322 -12.43 24.26 7.95
N SER A 323 -11.25 24.48 7.37
CA SER A 323 -10.91 23.96 6.04
C SER A 323 -10.95 22.43 5.98
N LEU A 324 -10.54 21.75 7.04
CA LEU A 324 -10.48 20.30 7.10
C LEU A 324 -11.86 19.64 7.17
N LEU A 325 -12.83 20.30 7.80
CA LEU A 325 -14.18 19.76 8.05
C LEU A 325 -15.27 20.31 7.12
N THR A 326 -14.99 21.40 6.39
CA THR A 326 -15.97 22.04 5.51
C THR A 326 -16.48 21.07 4.43
N ASP A 327 -17.81 20.99 4.30
CA ASP A 327 -18.53 20.18 3.30
C ASP A 327 -18.22 18.67 3.31
N LYS A 328 -17.71 18.14 4.43
CA LYS A 328 -17.44 16.70 4.57
C LYS A 328 -18.51 15.99 5.40
N ASP A 329 -18.85 14.77 4.99
CA ASP A 329 -19.61 13.84 5.82
C ASP A 329 -18.65 13.17 6.81
N VAL A 330 -18.63 13.68 8.04
CA VAL A 330 -17.80 13.19 9.14
C VAL A 330 -18.65 12.95 10.38
N PRO A 331 -18.30 11.97 11.23
CA PRO A 331 -18.97 11.72 12.51
C PRO A 331 -18.51 12.74 13.56
N ILE A 332 -18.56 14.04 13.23
CA ILE A 332 -18.16 15.18 14.07
C ILE A 332 -19.27 16.25 13.94
N PRO A 333 -19.79 16.82 15.04
CA PRO A 333 -20.82 17.85 14.98
C PRO A 333 -20.41 19.06 14.14
N LYS A 334 -21.37 19.60 13.37
CA LYS A 334 -21.17 20.88 12.67
C LYS A 334 -21.15 22.01 13.68
N VAL A 335 -20.08 22.79 13.66
CA VAL A 335 -19.85 23.89 14.62
C VAL A 335 -19.86 25.27 13.96
N THR A 336 -20.38 26.24 14.70
CA THR A 336 -20.24 27.67 14.38
C THR A 336 -19.21 28.30 15.29
N TRP A 337 -18.13 28.80 14.72
CA TRP A 337 -17.01 29.41 15.42
C TRP A 337 -17.21 30.92 15.60
N ARG A 338 -16.90 31.45 16.79
CA ARG A 338 -16.88 32.89 17.08
C ARG A 338 -15.73 33.25 18.03
N LYS A 339 -15.31 34.51 18.01
CA LYS A 339 -14.29 35.03 18.93
C LYS A 339 -14.95 36.02 19.90
N CYS A 340 -14.88 35.73 21.20
CA CYS A 340 -15.49 36.51 22.28
C CYS A 340 -14.38 36.93 23.24
N ASP A 341 -14.22 38.24 23.49
CA ASP A 341 -13.19 38.78 24.38
C ASP A 341 -11.77 38.25 24.09
N GLY A 342 -11.46 38.07 22.80
CA GLY A 342 -10.19 37.53 22.33
C GLY A 342 -10.06 36.00 22.40
N LEU A 343 -11.01 35.29 22.98
CA LEU A 343 -11.03 33.82 23.10
C LEU A 343 -11.91 33.18 22.02
N TRP A 344 -11.48 32.01 21.54
CA TRP A 344 -12.30 31.22 20.63
C TRP A 344 -13.41 30.49 21.36
N GLN A 345 -14.58 30.49 20.75
CA GLN A 345 -15.71 29.68 21.13
C GLN A 345 -16.28 28.98 19.90
N TYR A 346 -16.88 27.82 20.12
CA TYR A 346 -17.81 27.26 19.14
C TYR A 346 -19.17 26.96 19.75
N GLN A 347 -20.18 26.92 18.88
CA GLN A 347 -21.53 26.50 19.20
C GLN A 347 -21.96 25.35 18.28
N THR A 348 -22.64 24.36 18.83
CA THR A 348 -23.33 23.28 18.07
C THR A 348 -24.68 23.01 18.69
N THR A 349 -25.62 22.49 17.91
CA THR A 349 -26.91 22.03 18.41
C THR A 349 -26.71 20.93 19.45
N TYR A 350 -27.46 21.00 20.54
CA TYR A 350 -27.52 19.89 21.49
C TYR A 350 -28.42 18.79 20.96
N GLU A 351 -27.88 17.57 20.91
CA GLU A 351 -28.63 16.37 20.56
C GLU A 351 -28.62 15.41 21.76
N SER A 352 -29.77 14.84 22.07
CA SER A 352 -29.87 13.79 23.09
C SER A 352 -28.97 12.63 22.69
N SER A 353 -28.07 12.22 23.57
CA SER A 353 -27.08 11.18 23.28
C SER A 353 -26.69 10.44 24.55
N THR A 354 -26.07 9.28 24.39
CA THR A 354 -25.56 8.49 25.51
C THR A 354 -24.06 8.31 25.41
N LEU A 355 -23.40 8.18 26.56
CA LEU A 355 -21.98 7.83 26.60
C LEU A 355 -21.80 6.36 26.17
N PRO A 356 -20.71 6.04 25.45
CA PRO A 356 -20.38 4.67 25.13
C PRO A 356 -20.19 3.84 26.40
N GLY A 357 -20.71 2.61 26.39
CA GLY A 357 -20.46 1.64 27.47
C GLY A 357 -19.03 1.11 27.48
N GLU A 358 -18.79 0.07 28.29
CA GLU A 358 -17.50 -0.63 28.31
C GLU A 358 -17.14 -1.19 26.93
N LYS A 359 -18.13 -1.65 26.16
CA LYS A 359 -17.93 -2.10 24.78
C LYS A 359 -18.80 -1.31 23.79
N ILE A 360 -18.26 -1.13 22.60
CA ILE A 360 -18.91 -0.49 21.44
C ILE A 360 -19.03 -1.56 20.36
N THR A 361 -20.15 -1.57 19.63
CA THR A 361 -20.37 -2.56 18.58
C THR A 361 -19.31 -2.41 17.46
N LYS A 362 -18.82 -3.54 16.94
CA LYS A 362 -17.85 -3.56 15.82
C LYS A 362 -18.38 -2.77 14.61
N GLN A 363 -19.69 -2.85 14.34
CA GLN A 363 -20.33 -2.14 13.24
C GLN A 363 -20.25 -0.62 13.40
N ALA A 364 -20.58 -0.08 14.58
CA ALA A 364 -20.50 1.37 14.82
C ALA A 364 -19.05 1.89 14.68
N ILE A 365 -18.07 1.10 15.14
CA ILE A 365 -16.64 1.41 14.99
C ILE A 365 -16.24 1.44 13.51
N ILE A 366 -16.60 0.42 12.73
CA ILE A 366 -16.27 0.37 11.30
C ILE A 366 -16.91 1.55 10.56
N GLN A 367 -18.19 1.85 10.80
CA GLN A 367 -18.87 2.98 10.18
C GLN A 367 -18.19 4.32 10.51
N TYR A 368 -17.82 4.53 11.78
CA TYR A 368 -17.07 5.71 12.23
C TYR A 368 -15.72 5.87 11.51
N LEU A 369 -14.91 4.80 11.51
CA LEU A 369 -13.58 4.80 10.88
C LEU A 369 -13.66 4.99 9.37
N THR A 370 -14.67 4.40 8.72
CA THR A 370 -14.90 4.53 7.28
C THR A 370 -15.27 5.94 6.87
N LYS A 371 -16.19 6.61 7.57
CA LYS A 371 -16.53 8.03 7.30
C LYS A 371 -15.29 8.93 7.43
N LEU A 372 -14.50 8.75 8.49
CA LEU A 372 -13.26 9.53 8.69
C LEU A 372 -12.21 9.27 7.61
N TYR A 373 -12.01 8.02 7.20
CA TYR A 373 -11.04 7.67 6.15
C TYR A 373 -11.40 8.31 4.81
N HIS A 374 -12.67 8.19 4.36
CA HIS A 374 -13.13 8.80 3.12
C HIS A 374 -13.10 10.32 3.15
N ALA A 375 -13.34 10.94 4.31
CA ALA A 375 -13.23 12.38 4.50
C ALA A 375 -11.77 12.89 4.57
N GLY A 376 -10.78 12.00 4.68
CA GLY A 376 -9.39 12.38 4.87
C GLY A 376 -9.14 13.05 6.24
N VAL A 377 -9.82 12.58 7.29
CA VAL A 377 -9.74 13.14 8.66
C VAL A 377 -9.31 12.05 9.65
N SER A 378 -8.63 12.44 10.72
CA SER A 378 -8.29 11.59 11.86
C SER A 378 -8.54 12.31 13.17
N THR A 379 -9.05 11.59 14.16
CA THR A 379 -9.27 12.08 15.53
C THR A 379 -8.31 11.37 16.47
N LEU A 380 -7.33 12.10 17.01
CA LEU A 380 -6.19 11.49 17.72
C LEU A 380 -6.44 11.22 19.21
N ASN A 381 -7.33 11.98 19.84
CA ASN A 381 -7.68 11.84 21.25
C ASN A 381 -8.91 10.93 21.45
N ILE A 382 -8.75 9.66 21.10
CA ILE A 382 -9.77 8.63 21.26
C ILE A 382 -9.83 8.18 22.73
N LYS A 383 -10.94 8.54 23.40
CA LYS A 383 -11.35 8.09 24.74
C LYS A 383 -12.88 8.11 24.83
N ARG A 384 -13.49 7.37 25.76
CA ARG A 384 -14.95 7.25 25.84
C ARG A 384 -15.62 8.59 26.11
N ASP A 385 -15.02 9.44 26.94
CA ASP A 385 -15.52 10.79 27.24
C ASP A 385 -15.57 11.74 26.03
N ASN A 386 -14.83 11.42 24.96
CA ASN A 386 -14.79 12.21 23.73
C ASN A 386 -15.74 11.67 22.65
N LEU A 387 -16.48 10.61 22.96
CA LEU A 387 -17.36 9.91 22.05
C LEU A 387 -18.76 9.87 22.63
N ILE A 388 -19.77 9.89 21.76
CA ILE A 388 -21.16 9.67 22.12
C ILE A 388 -21.82 8.71 21.13
N ILE A 389 -22.92 8.10 21.56
CA ILE A 389 -23.83 7.36 20.70
C ILE A 389 -25.05 8.24 20.44
N THR A 390 -25.30 8.55 19.17
CA THR A 390 -26.44 9.35 18.73
C THR A 390 -27.75 8.56 18.90
N PRO A 391 -28.93 9.22 18.79
CA PRO A 391 -30.22 8.51 18.79
C PRO A 391 -30.35 7.48 17.67
N SER A 392 -29.64 7.67 16.54
CA SER A 392 -29.56 6.72 15.44
C SER A 392 -28.67 5.50 15.73
N GLY A 393 -27.98 5.47 16.87
CA GLY A 393 -27.04 4.41 17.24
C GLY A 393 -25.64 4.57 16.62
N GLU A 394 -25.34 5.72 16.03
CA GLU A 394 -24.04 6.01 15.41
C GLU A 394 -23.05 6.56 16.45
N LEU A 395 -21.77 6.22 16.26
CA LEU A 395 -20.69 6.77 17.08
C LEU A 395 -20.29 8.15 16.54
N GLN A 396 -20.18 9.16 17.42
CA GLN A 396 -19.81 10.53 17.07
C GLN A 396 -18.72 11.07 17.99
N TYR A 397 -17.78 11.85 17.44
CA TYR A 397 -16.68 12.49 18.18
C TYR A 397 -16.99 13.93 18.52
N ILE A 398 -16.88 14.28 19.80
CA ILE A 398 -17.36 15.57 20.35
C ILE A 398 -16.24 16.47 20.90
N ASP A 399 -15.00 15.97 20.99
CA ASP A 399 -13.85 16.75 21.45
C ASP A 399 -13.23 17.56 20.30
N ILE A 400 -13.96 18.58 19.86
CA ILE A 400 -13.56 19.42 18.74
C ILE A 400 -12.44 20.35 19.21
N GLY A 401 -11.27 20.23 18.57
CA GLY A 401 -10.05 20.93 18.96
C GLY A 401 -8.86 20.46 18.12
N ASN A 402 -7.65 20.64 18.65
CA ASN A 402 -6.40 20.44 17.92
C ASN A 402 -6.07 18.97 17.58
N ASP A 403 -6.77 18.01 18.20
CA ASP A 403 -6.61 16.58 17.97
C ASP A 403 -7.32 16.06 16.71
N ILE A 404 -8.10 16.91 16.04
CA ILE A 404 -8.63 16.62 14.69
C ILE A 404 -7.55 17.03 13.68
N LYS A 405 -7.00 16.04 12.97
CA LYS A 405 -5.90 16.22 12.02
C LYS A 405 -6.24 15.65 10.63
N PRO A 406 -5.55 16.09 9.56
CA PRO A 406 -5.60 15.41 8.28
C PRO A 406 -5.22 13.94 8.39
N LEU A 407 -5.83 13.10 7.55
CA LEU A 407 -5.54 11.67 7.50
C LEU A 407 -4.08 11.40 7.13
N THR A 408 -3.44 10.54 7.91
CA THR A 408 -2.17 9.88 7.55
C THR A 408 -2.32 8.39 7.84
N SER A 409 -1.51 7.54 7.21
CA SER A 409 -1.50 6.10 7.46
C SER A 409 -1.15 5.78 8.92
N SER A 410 -0.25 6.55 9.54
CA SER A 410 0.06 6.44 10.97
C SER A 410 -1.09 6.88 11.87
N TYR A 411 -1.71 8.04 11.60
CA TYR A 411 -2.83 8.52 12.43
C TYR A 411 -4.04 7.60 12.32
N PHE A 412 -4.34 7.09 11.13
CA PHE A 412 -5.42 6.15 10.93
C PHE A 412 -5.19 4.85 11.69
N ARG A 413 -3.99 4.26 11.61
CA ARG A 413 -3.65 3.04 12.35
C ARG A 413 -3.73 3.25 13.86
N ASP A 414 -3.23 4.38 14.35
CA ASP A 414 -3.26 4.72 15.78
C ASP A 414 -4.71 4.89 16.29
N MET A 415 -5.53 5.64 15.55
CA MET A 415 -6.95 5.83 15.84
C MET A 415 -7.70 4.51 15.85
N CYS A 416 -7.47 3.66 14.85
CA CYS A 416 -8.06 2.31 14.77
C CYS A 416 -7.66 1.46 15.98
N ALA A 417 -6.37 1.45 16.34
CA ALA A 417 -5.87 0.63 17.44
C ALA A 417 -6.43 1.08 18.81
N ARG A 418 -6.50 2.40 19.03
CA ARG A 418 -7.09 2.97 20.26
C ARG A 418 -8.58 2.66 20.35
N LEU A 419 -9.33 2.89 19.27
CA LEU A 419 -10.77 2.63 19.24
C LEU A 419 -11.07 1.13 19.35
N TYR A 420 -10.25 0.27 18.75
CA TYR A 420 -10.32 -1.19 18.92
C TYR A 420 -10.07 -1.61 20.37
N SER A 421 -9.04 -1.05 21.00
CA SER A 421 -8.69 -1.32 22.40
C SER A 421 -9.84 -0.96 23.36
N ILE A 422 -10.37 0.26 23.26
CA ILE A 422 -11.44 0.69 24.17
C ILE A 422 -12.80 0.09 23.78
N GLY A 423 -13.13 0.04 22.48
CA GLY A 423 -14.46 -0.32 22.03
C GLY A 423 -14.69 -1.83 21.93
N ILE A 424 -13.74 -2.59 21.40
CA ILE A 424 -13.91 -4.04 21.16
C ILE A 424 -13.38 -4.85 22.33
N LEU A 425 -12.17 -4.57 22.79
CA LEU A 425 -11.58 -5.30 23.91
C LEU A 425 -12.13 -4.87 25.28
N GLY A 426 -12.68 -3.65 25.38
CA GLY A 426 -13.18 -3.10 26.64
C GLY A 426 -12.08 -2.56 27.55
N ASN A 427 -10.87 -2.34 27.03
CA ASN A 427 -9.76 -1.80 27.81
C ASN A 427 -10.07 -0.37 28.30
N LYS A 428 -9.37 0.06 29.35
CA LYS A 428 -9.42 1.43 29.86
C LYS A 428 -8.84 2.41 28.83
N ASP A 429 -9.29 3.66 28.86
CA ASP A 429 -8.95 4.68 27.85
C ASP A 429 -7.44 4.94 27.71
N GLU A 430 -6.70 4.88 28.82
CA GLU A 430 -5.24 5.06 28.84
C GLU A 430 -4.46 3.74 28.67
N GLU A 431 -5.12 2.60 28.42
CA GLU A 431 -4.40 1.32 28.24
C GLU A 431 -3.45 1.42 27.04
N LEU A 432 -3.96 1.85 25.88
CA LEU A 432 -3.21 1.93 24.64
C LEU A 432 -2.98 3.40 24.24
N VAL A 433 -1.79 3.94 24.54
CA VAL A 433 -1.43 5.32 24.15
C VAL A 433 0.03 5.42 23.70
N ARG A 434 0.42 6.60 23.19
CA ARG A 434 1.83 6.88 22.88
C ARG A 434 2.65 7.06 24.17
N ARG A 435 3.71 6.27 24.31
CA ARG A 435 4.67 6.28 25.43
C ARG A 435 6.03 5.76 24.98
N LYS A 436 7.08 6.12 25.72
CA LYS A 436 8.44 5.64 25.43
C LYS A 436 8.55 4.15 25.78
N SER A 437 9.00 3.34 24.83
CA SER A 437 9.17 1.90 25.05
C SER A 437 10.39 1.36 24.28
N TRP A 438 10.90 0.23 24.76
CA TRP A 438 11.84 -0.65 24.07
C TRP A 438 11.10 -1.75 23.30
N ARG A 439 9.88 -1.53 22.83
CA ARG A 439 9.23 -2.39 21.85
C ARG A 439 9.26 -1.71 20.49
N ARG A 440 9.23 -2.48 19.41
CA ARG A 440 8.93 -1.92 18.09
C ARG A 440 7.44 -1.64 17.99
N GLN A 441 7.07 -0.64 17.19
CA GLN A 441 5.67 -0.24 17.03
C GLN A 441 4.80 -1.38 16.47
N ASP A 442 5.32 -2.17 15.54
CA ASP A 442 4.62 -3.33 14.98
C ASP A 442 4.49 -4.47 16.00
N ASP A 443 5.52 -4.75 16.78
CA ASP A 443 5.45 -5.76 17.86
C ASP A 443 4.39 -5.39 18.91
N ALA A 444 4.30 -4.11 19.30
CA ALA A 444 3.29 -3.63 20.25
C ALA A 444 1.87 -3.77 19.71
N LEU A 445 1.65 -3.50 18.40
CA LEU A 445 0.33 -3.66 17.79
C LEU A 445 -0.04 -5.13 17.56
N LYS A 446 0.94 -6.01 17.28
CA LYS A 446 0.70 -7.47 17.22
C LYS A 446 0.31 -8.06 18.55
N ALA A 447 0.81 -7.49 19.64
CA ALA A 447 0.45 -7.91 20.98
C ALA A 447 -1.01 -7.60 21.33
N LEU A 448 -1.67 -6.67 20.62
CA LEU A 448 -3.09 -6.36 20.78
C LEU A 448 -3.95 -7.48 20.14
N PRO A 449 -4.65 -8.31 20.94
CA PRO A 449 -5.29 -9.52 20.43
C PRO A 449 -6.32 -9.21 19.33
N GLY A 450 -6.18 -9.84 18.16
CA GLY A 450 -7.13 -9.72 17.04
C GLY A 450 -7.05 -8.41 16.24
N PHE A 451 -6.23 -7.44 16.65
CA PHE A 451 -6.17 -6.14 15.97
C PHE A 451 -5.64 -6.23 14.53
N GLU A 452 -4.63 -7.06 14.27
CA GLU A 452 -4.05 -7.23 12.93
C GLU A 452 -5.11 -7.70 11.91
N LEU A 453 -5.96 -8.67 12.31
CA LEU A 453 -7.06 -9.18 11.49
C LEU A 453 -8.14 -8.12 11.28
N PHE A 454 -8.55 -7.43 12.36
CA PHE A 454 -9.52 -6.34 12.29
C PHE A 454 -9.06 -5.22 11.35
N TYR A 455 -7.81 -4.80 11.47
CA TYR A 455 -7.26 -3.73 10.65
C TYR A 455 -7.17 -4.14 9.19
N ASN A 456 -6.77 -5.39 8.91
CA ASN A 456 -6.74 -5.91 7.54
C ASN A 456 -8.14 -5.99 6.91
N GLU A 457 -9.14 -6.44 7.66
CA GLU A 457 -10.54 -6.47 7.23
C GLU A 457 -11.06 -5.06 6.92
N LEU A 458 -10.76 -4.08 7.78
CA LEU A 458 -11.15 -2.68 7.59
C LEU A 458 -10.52 -2.08 6.31
N ILE A 459 -9.20 -2.22 6.13
CA ILE A 459 -8.52 -1.68 4.94
C ILE A 459 -9.02 -2.35 3.65
N THR A 460 -9.29 -3.66 3.72
CA THR A 460 -9.88 -4.43 2.61
C THR A 460 -11.27 -3.90 2.25
N GLN A 461 -12.13 -3.62 3.24
CA GLN A 461 -13.46 -3.04 3.00
C GLN A 461 -13.40 -1.61 2.44
N LEU A 462 -12.39 -0.83 2.84
CA LEU A 462 -12.17 0.54 2.32
C LEU A 462 -11.70 0.56 0.86
N HIS A 463 -11.10 -0.54 0.39
CA HIS A 463 -10.50 -0.65 -0.94
C HIS A 463 -10.90 -1.95 -1.65
N PRO A 464 -12.20 -2.16 -1.93
CA PRO A 464 -12.69 -3.43 -2.49
C PRO A 464 -12.10 -3.74 -3.86
N LEU A 465 -11.80 -2.72 -4.67
CA LEU A 465 -11.15 -2.87 -5.98
C LEU A 465 -9.73 -3.44 -5.91
N CYS A 466 -9.09 -3.43 -4.72
CA CYS A 466 -7.72 -3.92 -4.54
C CYS A 466 -7.64 -5.41 -4.14
N VAL A 467 -8.68 -5.97 -3.53
CA VAL A 467 -8.56 -7.17 -2.68
C VAL A 467 -8.61 -8.48 -3.47
N GLU A 468 -9.50 -8.59 -4.45
CA GLU A 468 -9.56 -9.73 -5.35
C GLU A 468 -9.87 -9.25 -6.76
N PRO A 469 -8.94 -9.39 -7.72
CA PRO A 469 -9.34 -9.28 -9.10
C PRO A 469 -10.20 -10.51 -9.38
N GLY A 470 -11.52 -10.34 -9.49
CA GLY A 470 -12.40 -11.42 -9.94
C GLY A 470 -11.77 -12.12 -11.16
N SER A 471 -11.86 -13.44 -11.24
CA SER A 471 -11.27 -14.21 -12.34
C SER A 471 -12.02 -13.90 -13.63
N ASN A 472 -11.75 -12.75 -14.22
CA ASN A 472 -12.21 -12.44 -15.56
C ASN A 472 -11.37 -13.28 -16.51
N PRO A 473 -12.00 -14.19 -17.24
CA PRO A 473 -11.27 -15.05 -18.16
C PRO A 473 -10.56 -14.16 -19.20
N VAL A 474 -9.38 -14.62 -19.61
CA VAL A 474 -8.74 -14.12 -20.83
C VAL A 474 -9.78 -14.24 -21.96
N PRO A 475 -9.92 -13.24 -22.86
CA PRO A 475 -10.85 -13.34 -23.97
C PRO A 475 -10.67 -14.67 -24.72
N VAL A 476 -11.77 -15.37 -24.97
CA VAL A 476 -11.77 -16.65 -25.66
C VAL A 476 -12.47 -16.45 -27.00
N ALA A 477 -12.01 -17.16 -28.03
CA ALA A 477 -12.68 -17.15 -29.33
C ALA A 477 -14.18 -17.46 -29.17
N SER A 478 -15.01 -16.66 -29.82
CA SER A 478 -16.46 -16.75 -29.69
C SER A 478 -17.04 -17.91 -30.50
N PHE A 479 -16.31 -18.39 -31.51
CA PHE A 479 -16.73 -19.50 -32.35
C PHE A 479 -15.55 -20.28 -32.94
N LYS A 480 -15.84 -21.50 -33.37
CA LYS A 480 -14.91 -22.39 -34.09
C LYS A 480 -15.47 -22.63 -35.49
N SER A 481 -14.66 -22.37 -36.51
CA SER A 481 -15.02 -22.66 -37.91
C SER A 481 -14.72 -24.13 -38.21
N ASP A 482 -15.76 -24.93 -38.49
CA ASP A 482 -15.60 -26.32 -38.90
C ASP A 482 -15.21 -26.47 -40.38
N ALA A 483 -15.30 -25.39 -41.15
CA ALA A 483 -15.04 -25.37 -42.59
C ALA A 483 -13.61 -24.98 -42.97
N VAL A 484 -12.79 -24.49 -42.02
CA VAL A 484 -11.45 -23.95 -42.31
C VAL A 484 -10.38 -24.64 -41.48
N THR A 485 -9.35 -25.16 -42.16
CA THR A 485 -8.09 -25.61 -41.55
C THR A 485 -7.02 -24.52 -41.71
N LEU A 486 -6.28 -24.19 -40.65
CA LEU A 486 -5.05 -23.41 -40.76
C LEU A 486 -3.88 -24.36 -41.07
N MET A 487 -3.16 -24.13 -42.16
CA MET A 487 -1.95 -24.87 -42.51
C MET A 487 -0.74 -23.95 -42.54
N ILE A 488 0.23 -24.21 -41.66
CA ILE A 488 1.50 -23.49 -41.57
C ILE A 488 2.56 -24.35 -42.26
N LYS A 489 3.34 -23.77 -43.17
CA LYS A 489 4.39 -24.49 -43.90
C LYS A 489 5.75 -24.21 -43.30
N ALA A 490 6.51 -25.26 -43.03
CA ALA A 490 7.86 -25.20 -42.51
C ALA A 490 8.79 -26.16 -43.25
N CYS A 491 10.09 -25.92 -43.17
CA CYS A 491 11.14 -26.77 -43.72
C CYS A 491 12.35 -26.80 -42.77
N GLY A 492 13.39 -27.56 -43.13
CA GLY A 492 14.58 -27.70 -42.30
C GLY A 492 15.26 -26.38 -41.92
N GLN A 493 15.15 -25.32 -42.75
CA GLN A 493 15.80 -24.02 -42.49
C GLN A 493 15.15 -23.23 -41.34
N ASP A 494 13.95 -23.62 -40.93
CA ASP A 494 13.13 -22.84 -40.00
C ASP A 494 13.39 -23.18 -38.53
N ALA A 495 14.35 -24.08 -38.25
CA ALA A 495 14.60 -24.64 -36.92
C ALA A 495 14.73 -23.57 -35.83
N ASP A 496 15.48 -22.49 -36.08
CA ASP A 496 15.75 -21.47 -35.05
C ASP A 496 14.54 -20.59 -34.69
N VAL A 497 13.51 -20.56 -35.54
CA VAL A 497 12.36 -19.66 -35.37
C VAL A 497 11.01 -20.38 -35.25
N LEU A 498 10.97 -21.70 -35.45
CA LEU A 498 9.75 -22.49 -35.55
C LEU A 498 8.79 -22.26 -34.38
N THR A 499 9.25 -22.46 -33.16
CA THR A 499 8.40 -22.36 -31.96
C THR A 499 7.78 -20.97 -31.83
N ASP A 500 8.59 -19.92 -31.97
CA ASP A 500 8.14 -18.54 -31.80
C ASP A 500 7.16 -18.12 -32.91
N GLN A 501 7.43 -18.51 -34.16
CA GLN A 501 6.61 -18.13 -35.30
C GLN A 501 5.29 -18.90 -35.36
N VAL A 502 5.29 -20.22 -35.10
CA VAL A 502 4.02 -20.97 -34.99
C VAL A 502 3.17 -20.37 -33.87
N THR A 503 3.78 -20.06 -32.72
CA THR A 503 3.06 -19.46 -31.60
C THR A 503 2.48 -18.10 -31.97
N HIS A 504 3.25 -17.24 -32.65
CA HIS A 504 2.78 -15.95 -33.17
C HIS A 504 1.60 -16.12 -34.13
N ILE A 505 1.76 -16.95 -35.17
CA ILE A 505 0.73 -17.16 -36.20
C ILE A 505 -0.57 -17.67 -35.58
N VAL A 506 -0.50 -18.77 -34.82
CA VAL A 506 -1.68 -19.39 -34.21
C VAL A 506 -2.38 -18.40 -33.28
N THR A 507 -1.62 -17.68 -32.45
CA THR A 507 -2.23 -16.75 -31.49
C THR A 507 -2.89 -15.55 -32.17
N GLN A 508 -2.26 -14.95 -33.19
CA GLN A 508 -2.79 -13.79 -33.91
C GLN A 508 -4.04 -14.11 -34.75
N LEU A 509 -4.19 -15.38 -35.14
CA LEU A 509 -5.27 -15.85 -36.00
C LEU A 509 -6.41 -16.51 -35.22
N SER A 510 -6.19 -16.99 -34.00
CA SER A 510 -7.20 -17.74 -33.23
C SER A 510 -8.23 -16.87 -32.49
N TYR A 511 -8.39 -15.60 -32.86
CA TYR A 511 -9.41 -14.69 -32.32
C TYR A 511 -9.93 -13.73 -33.41
N PRO A 512 -11.25 -13.45 -33.50
CA PRO A 512 -12.34 -13.98 -32.65
C PRO A 512 -12.77 -15.41 -32.99
N VAL A 513 -12.20 -15.97 -34.06
CA VAL A 513 -12.48 -17.29 -34.65
C VAL A 513 -11.35 -18.28 -34.42
N THR A 514 -11.68 -19.55 -34.19
CA THR A 514 -10.71 -20.66 -34.21
C THR A 514 -10.94 -21.60 -35.40
N PHE A 515 -9.94 -22.42 -35.71
CA PHE A 515 -9.95 -23.33 -36.86
C PHE A 515 -10.47 -24.72 -36.51
N ALA A 516 -10.96 -25.45 -37.51
CA ALA A 516 -11.32 -26.87 -37.38
C ALA A 516 -10.11 -27.68 -36.89
N LYS A 517 -8.97 -27.42 -37.54
CA LYS A 517 -7.64 -27.95 -37.24
C LYS A 517 -6.57 -26.90 -37.54
N VAL A 518 -5.48 -26.96 -36.78
CA VAL A 518 -4.21 -26.29 -37.05
C VAL A 518 -3.18 -27.36 -37.41
N ILE A 519 -2.62 -27.26 -38.61
CA ILE A 519 -1.70 -28.23 -39.19
C ILE A 519 -0.35 -27.56 -39.44
N LEU A 520 0.73 -28.23 -39.04
CA LEU A 520 2.09 -27.88 -39.45
C LEU A 520 2.55 -28.87 -40.53
N LEU A 521 2.68 -28.37 -41.77
CA LEU A 521 3.21 -29.12 -42.91
C LEU A 521 4.72 -28.92 -42.99
N ILE A 522 5.48 -30.01 -42.92
CA ILE A 522 6.94 -30.04 -42.94
C ILE A 522 7.40 -30.62 -44.27
N ASP A 523 8.17 -29.83 -45.02
CA ASP A 523 8.97 -30.31 -46.14
C ASP A 523 10.26 -30.97 -45.61
N PRO A 524 10.46 -32.28 -45.84
CA PRO A 524 11.64 -32.99 -45.34
C PRO A 524 12.91 -32.70 -46.16
N HIS A 525 12.85 -31.87 -47.20
CA HIS A 525 14.01 -31.56 -48.04
C HIS A 525 15.21 -31.06 -47.20
N GLN A 526 16.37 -31.66 -47.44
CA GLN A 526 17.63 -31.36 -46.73
C GLN A 526 18.68 -30.71 -47.65
N GLY A 527 18.38 -30.53 -48.95
CA GLY A 527 19.32 -30.07 -49.97
C GLY A 527 19.37 -28.54 -50.15
N GLU A 528 19.83 -28.06 -51.32
CA GLU A 528 19.81 -26.63 -51.65
C GLU A 528 18.36 -26.12 -51.80
N PHE A 529 18.02 -25.05 -51.08
CA PHE A 529 16.70 -24.42 -51.13
C PHE A 529 16.70 -23.27 -52.16
N LEU A 530 15.56 -22.97 -52.78
CA LEU A 530 15.40 -21.86 -53.73
C LEU A 530 15.97 -20.52 -53.21
N ARG A 531 15.86 -20.28 -51.89
CA ARG A 531 16.39 -19.09 -51.20
C ARG A 531 16.95 -19.47 -49.84
N GLN A 532 18.16 -20.03 -49.82
CA GLN A 532 18.84 -20.39 -48.58
C GLN A 532 19.00 -19.19 -47.63
N TYR A 533 18.67 -19.36 -46.33
CA TYR A 533 18.94 -18.33 -45.31
C TYR A 533 19.50 -18.89 -43.99
N ALA A 534 19.34 -20.19 -43.75
CA ALA A 534 19.90 -20.93 -42.62
C ALA A 534 20.18 -22.37 -43.04
N ASP A 535 21.07 -23.07 -42.32
CA ASP A 535 21.32 -24.49 -42.53
C ASP A 535 20.09 -25.32 -42.16
N ALA A 536 19.84 -26.39 -42.91
CA ALA A 536 18.71 -27.26 -42.63
C ALA A 536 18.95 -28.11 -41.36
N ASN A 537 18.02 -28.04 -40.41
CA ASN A 537 17.98 -28.88 -39.23
C ASN A 537 16.58 -29.49 -39.04
N LEU A 538 16.26 -30.46 -39.90
CA LEU A 538 14.97 -31.14 -39.89
C LEU A 538 14.67 -31.84 -38.56
N ALA A 539 15.68 -32.41 -37.90
CA ALA A 539 15.51 -33.09 -36.62
C ALA A 539 14.99 -32.13 -35.54
N SER A 540 15.57 -30.93 -35.45
CA SER A 540 15.10 -29.89 -34.53
C SER A 540 13.68 -29.41 -34.86
N VAL A 541 13.37 -29.25 -36.15
CA VAL A 541 12.02 -28.85 -36.59
C VAL A 541 10.98 -29.87 -36.14
N ILE A 542 11.23 -31.17 -36.33
CA ILE A 542 10.32 -32.25 -35.91
C ILE A 542 10.17 -32.28 -34.38
N GLU A 543 11.28 -32.17 -33.64
CA GLU A 543 11.24 -32.15 -32.16
C GLU A 543 10.41 -30.97 -31.63
N GLN A 544 10.59 -29.78 -32.20
CA GLN A 544 9.83 -28.60 -31.82
C GLN A 544 8.35 -28.71 -32.24
N ALA A 545 8.06 -29.30 -33.39
CA ALA A 545 6.70 -29.57 -33.85
C ALA A 545 5.94 -30.46 -32.86
N GLU A 546 6.55 -31.57 -32.40
CA GLU A 546 5.92 -32.44 -31.39
C GLU A 546 5.70 -31.67 -30.07
N LYS A 547 6.65 -30.84 -29.62
CA LYS A 547 6.45 -30.00 -28.44
C LYS A 547 5.28 -29.01 -28.60
N LEU A 548 5.08 -28.44 -29.78
CA LEU A 548 3.96 -27.54 -30.07
C LEU A 548 2.62 -28.29 -30.06
N LYS A 549 2.59 -29.52 -30.57
CA LYS A 549 1.42 -30.41 -30.56
C LYS A 549 1.08 -30.86 -29.14
N ASP A 550 2.07 -31.26 -28.35
CA ASP A 550 1.90 -31.64 -26.93
C ASP A 550 1.34 -30.48 -26.09
N LYS A 551 1.71 -29.24 -26.42
CA LYS A 551 1.15 -28.02 -25.81
C LYS A 551 -0.24 -27.64 -26.33
N GLY A 552 -0.77 -28.36 -27.32
CA GLY A 552 -2.08 -28.10 -27.92
C GLY A 552 -2.15 -26.88 -28.84
N LEU A 553 -1.02 -26.29 -29.24
CA LEU A 553 -0.97 -25.16 -30.19
C LEU A 553 -1.28 -25.58 -31.62
N ILE A 554 -0.89 -26.81 -31.98
CA ILE A 554 -1.20 -27.43 -33.28
C ILE A 554 -1.89 -28.78 -33.04
N ASN A 555 -2.74 -29.20 -33.98
CA ASN A 555 -3.46 -30.46 -33.88
C ASN A 555 -2.76 -31.60 -34.61
N THR A 556 -2.06 -31.31 -35.71
CA THR A 556 -1.50 -32.35 -36.58
C THR A 556 -0.19 -31.87 -37.19
N ILE A 557 0.78 -32.79 -37.28
CA ILE A 557 2.05 -32.60 -37.96
C ILE A 557 2.00 -33.48 -39.20
N LEU A 558 2.23 -32.89 -40.37
CA LEU A 558 2.30 -33.60 -41.63
C LEU A 558 3.72 -33.48 -42.17
N ILE A 559 4.46 -34.59 -42.23
CA ILE A 559 5.77 -34.64 -42.88
C ILE A 559 5.54 -35.21 -44.27
N ALA A 560 5.85 -34.44 -45.31
CA ALA A 560 5.65 -34.90 -46.68
C ALA A 560 6.48 -36.18 -46.92
N PRO A 561 5.89 -37.22 -47.54
CA PRO A 561 6.59 -38.46 -47.75
C PRO A 561 7.64 -38.33 -48.85
N SER A 562 8.60 -39.24 -48.86
CA SER A 562 9.66 -39.30 -49.87
C SER A 562 9.58 -40.55 -50.75
N ASP A 563 8.56 -41.40 -50.56
CA ASP A 563 8.38 -42.60 -51.36
C ASP A 563 7.78 -42.29 -52.74
N SER A 564 8.32 -42.96 -53.76
CA SER A 564 7.94 -42.72 -55.15
C SER A 564 6.47 -43.04 -55.44
N GLU A 565 5.87 -44.01 -54.75
CA GLU A 565 4.48 -44.44 -54.99
C GLU A 565 3.49 -43.33 -54.63
N THR A 566 3.66 -42.71 -53.46
CA THR A 566 2.82 -41.59 -53.01
C THR A 566 3.03 -40.36 -53.90
N ILE A 567 4.26 -40.10 -54.33
CA ILE A 567 4.58 -38.97 -55.21
C ILE A 567 3.89 -39.12 -56.57
N VAL A 568 4.06 -40.28 -57.20
CA VAL A 568 3.45 -40.60 -58.50
C VAL A 568 1.92 -40.54 -58.41
N THR A 569 1.32 -41.12 -57.36
CA THR A 569 -0.14 -41.09 -57.17
C THR A 569 -0.67 -39.65 -57.03
N THR A 570 0.07 -38.80 -56.31
CA THR A 570 -0.31 -37.39 -56.13
C THR A 570 -0.17 -36.59 -57.43
N TYR A 571 0.90 -36.80 -58.20
CA TYR A 571 1.10 -36.14 -59.48
C TYR A 571 0.17 -36.65 -60.58
N GLU A 572 -0.21 -37.91 -60.57
CA GLU A 572 -1.23 -38.44 -61.48
C GLU A 572 -2.58 -37.75 -61.22
N LYS A 573 -2.96 -37.63 -59.93
CA LYS A 573 -4.18 -36.92 -59.53
C LYS A 573 -4.16 -35.43 -59.90
N TRP A 574 -3.07 -34.73 -59.57
CA TRP A 574 -3.00 -33.28 -59.73
C TRP A 574 -2.67 -32.83 -61.15
N PHE A 575 -1.82 -33.57 -61.86
CA PHE A 575 -1.22 -33.14 -63.12
C PHE A 575 -1.38 -34.15 -64.27
N ALA A 576 -2.03 -35.30 -64.05
CA ALA A 576 -2.08 -36.41 -65.02
C ALA A 576 -0.68 -36.84 -65.49
N GLN A 577 0.27 -36.92 -64.55
CA GLN A 577 1.65 -37.32 -64.80
C GLN A 577 2.08 -38.41 -63.81
N SER A 578 2.51 -39.57 -64.32
CA SER A 578 2.95 -40.71 -63.50
C SER A 578 4.45 -41.03 -63.60
N ASP A 579 5.20 -40.36 -64.47
CA ASP A 579 6.62 -40.63 -64.74
C ASP A 579 7.61 -39.86 -63.84
N TYR A 580 7.12 -39.07 -62.88
CA TYR A 580 7.95 -38.13 -62.11
C TYR A 580 7.88 -38.39 -60.60
N THR A 581 9.05 -38.39 -59.95
CA THR A 581 9.21 -38.64 -58.51
C THR A 581 9.92 -37.49 -57.78
N GLU A 582 10.36 -36.45 -58.49
CA GLU A 582 11.04 -35.31 -57.89
C GLU A 582 10.04 -34.39 -57.16
N THR A 583 10.34 -34.03 -55.92
CA THR A 583 9.44 -33.26 -55.05
C THR A 583 9.49 -31.74 -55.29
N HIS A 584 10.51 -31.27 -56.02
CA HIS A 584 10.84 -29.87 -56.25
C HIS A 584 11.02 -29.56 -57.74
N THR A 585 10.70 -28.33 -58.13
CA THR A 585 10.92 -27.82 -59.50
C THR A 585 12.42 -27.71 -59.84
N PRO A 586 12.82 -27.48 -61.11
CA PRO A 586 14.23 -27.27 -61.48
C PRO A 586 14.93 -26.11 -60.75
N LYS A 587 14.16 -25.14 -60.23
CA LYS A 587 14.68 -24.03 -59.41
C LYS A 587 14.69 -24.34 -57.91
N ASN A 588 14.49 -25.59 -57.50
CA ASN A 588 14.37 -26.01 -56.10
C ASN A 588 13.21 -25.33 -55.34
N ALA A 589 12.13 -24.95 -56.04
CA ALA A 589 10.88 -24.53 -55.39
C ALA A 589 10.05 -25.78 -55.02
N PRO A 590 9.51 -25.86 -53.79
CA PRO A 590 8.70 -27.01 -53.37
C PRO A 590 7.42 -27.13 -54.19
N LEU A 591 7.13 -28.34 -54.67
CA LEU A 591 5.92 -28.66 -55.42
C LEU A 591 5.12 -29.74 -54.69
N PHE A 592 5.68 -30.93 -54.58
CA PHE A 592 5.03 -32.11 -54.01
C PHE A 592 4.53 -31.90 -52.57
N PRO A 593 5.33 -31.39 -51.61
CA PRO A 593 4.91 -31.29 -50.22
C PRO A 593 3.58 -30.53 -50.04
N GLN A 594 3.36 -29.47 -50.84
CA GLN A 594 2.20 -28.60 -50.72
C GLN A 594 0.94 -29.25 -51.30
N VAL A 595 1.01 -29.81 -52.51
CA VAL A 595 -0.15 -30.50 -53.12
C VAL A 595 -0.53 -31.77 -52.36
N TRP A 596 0.46 -32.51 -51.85
CA TRP A 596 0.23 -33.64 -50.96
C TRP A 596 -0.43 -33.19 -49.64
N GLY A 597 0.04 -32.08 -49.05
CA GLY A 597 -0.54 -31.49 -47.86
C GLY A 597 -2.01 -31.09 -48.05
N PHE A 598 -2.37 -30.49 -49.18
CA PHE A 598 -3.76 -30.17 -49.52
C PHE A 598 -4.65 -31.41 -49.65
N ASP A 599 -4.10 -32.54 -50.10
CA ASP A 599 -4.84 -33.80 -50.16
C ASP A 599 -5.13 -34.41 -48.79
N GLN A 600 -4.36 -34.05 -47.75
CA GLN A 600 -4.60 -34.50 -46.38
C GLN A 600 -5.71 -33.70 -45.66
N ILE A 601 -6.13 -32.57 -46.21
CA ILE A 601 -7.08 -31.66 -45.57
C ILE A 601 -8.51 -32.09 -45.91
N THR A 602 -9.34 -32.28 -44.89
CA THR A 602 -10.74 -32.73 -45.05
C THR A 602 -11.75 -31.59 -45.03
N THR A 603 -11.34 -30.38 -44.66
CA THR A 603 -12.22 -29.20 -44.66
C THR A 603 -12.31 -28.59 -46.05
N SER A 604 -13.42 -27.93 -46.36
CA SER A 604 -13.63 -27.27 -47.66
C SER A 604 -12.60 -26.18 -47.93
N TYR A 605 -12.23 -25.42 -46.89
CA TYR A 605 -11.25 -24.36 -47.01
C TYR A 605 -9.95 -24.67 -46.25
N VAL A 606 -8.83 -24.21 -46.80
CA VAL A 606 -7.55 -24.11 -46.08
C VAL A 606 -7.06 -22.66 -46.10
N LEU A 607 -6.80 -22.12 -44.92
CA LEU A 607 -6.00 -20.91 -44.79
C LEU A 607 -4.54 -21.35 -44.67
N GLN A 608 -3.76 -21.13 -45.73
CA GLN A 608 -2.37 -21.57 -45.79
C GLN A 608 -1.42 -20.38 -45.67
N CYS A 609 -0.32 -20.55 -44.94
CA CYS A 609 0.72 -19.53 -44.81
C CYS A 609 2.13 -20.10 -44.71
N ASP A 610 3.12 -19.30 -45.13
CA ASP A 610 4.53 -19.52 -44.83
C ASP A 610 4.79 -19.22 -43.34
N LEU A 611 5.70 -19.96 -42.71
CA LEU A 611 6.02 -19.80 -41.29
C LEU A 611 6.55 -18.40 -40.92
N ASP A 612 7.19 -17.71 -41.85
CA ASP A 612 7.87 -16.44 -41.55
C ASP A 612 6.98 -15.20 -41.63
N VAL A 613 5.69 -15.34 -41.96
CA VAL A 613 4.77 -14.21 -41.99
C VAL A 613 4.55 -13.61 -40.61
N LEU A 614 4.56 -12.27 -40.56
CA LEU A 614 4.16 -11.48 -39.42
C LEU A 614 2.71 -11.04 -39.63
N ILE A 615 1.92 -11.00 -38.57
CA ILE A 615 0.46 -10.82 -38.65
C ILE A 615 0.12 -9.64 -37.77
N GLY A 616 -0.57 -8.66 -38.37
CA GLY A 616 -1.03 -7.47 -37.68
C GLY A 616 -2.53 -7.45 -37.49
N ARG A 617 -2.94 -7.00 -36.30
CA ARG A 617 -4.34 -6.89 -35.87
C ARG A 617 -4.59 -5.47 -35.36
N ARG A 618 -5.07 -4.59 -36.25
CA ARG A 618 -5.55 -3.25 -35.88
C ARG A 618 -6.81 -3.36 -35.03
N ASN A 619 -7.65 -4.36 -35.35
CA ASN A 619 -8.83 -4.75 -34.59
C ASN A 619 -8.86 -6.26 -34.35
N TRP A 620 -8.83 -6.64 -33.07
CA TRP A 620 -8.91 -8.05 -32.65
C TRP A 620 -10.30 -8.65 -32.86
N GLN A 621 -11.37 -7.86 -32.97
CA GLN A 621 -12.73 -8.34 -33.23
C GLN A 621 -13.02 -8.58 -34.72
N HIS A 622 -12.11 -8.24 -35.62
CA HIS A 622 -12.31 -8.45 -37.05
C HIS A 622 -12.33 -9.94 -37.40
N ASP A 623 -13.48 -10.43 -37.87
CA ASP A 623 -13.66 -11.78 -38.38
C ASP A 623 -13.20 -11.91 -39.84
N TYR A 624 -11.88 -11.90 -40.01
CA TYR A 624 -11.25 -11.99 -41.32
C TYR A 624 -11.55 -13.31 -42.06
N ILE A 625 -11.96 -14.37 -41.36
CA ILE A 625 -12.32 -15.65 -42.00
C ILE A 625 -13.67 -15.53 -42.70
N ALA A 626 -14.66 -14.95 -42.05
CA ALA A 626 -15.97 -14.70 -42.66
C ALA A 626 -15.83 -13.85 -43.93
N ASP A 627 -15.03 -12.79 -43.87
CA ASP A 627 -14.75 -11.92 -45.02
C ASP A 627 -14.14 -12.68 -46.20
N MET A 628 -13.16 -13.56 -45.94
CA MET A 628 -12.51 -14.35 -46.99
C MET A 628 -13.42 -15.45 -47.54
N ILE A 629 -14.26 -16.09 -46.72
CA ILE A 629 -15.25 -17.07 -47.19
C ILE A 629 -16.31 -16.37 -48.05
N TYR A 630 -16.78 -15.19 -47.64
CA TYR A 630 -17.72 -14.39 -48.42
C TYR A 630 -17.15 -14.06 -49.81
N ALA A 631 -15.85 -13.71 -49.88
CA ALA A 631 -15.17 -13.48 -51.15
C ALA A 631 -15.06 -14.73 -52.05
N CYS A 632 -15.13 -15.93 -51.48
CA CYS A 632 -15.17 -17.20 -52.21
C CYS A 632 -16.57 -17.61 -52.67
N GLU A 633 -17.66 -16.95 -52.25
CA GLU A 633 -19.03 -17.35 -52.63
C GLU A 633 -19.24 -17.47 -54.15
N PRO A 634 -18.80 -16.51 -55.00
CA PRO A 634 -18.95 -16.64 -56.45
C PRO A 634 -18.26 -17.90 -56.98
N GLU A 635 -18.95 -18.71 -57.78
CA GLU A 635 -18.48 -20.03 -58.24
C GLU A 635 -17.15 -19.99 -59.02
N ASP A 636 -16.82 -18.83 -59.59
CA ASP A 636 -15.59 -18.61 -60.36
C ASP A 636 -14.36 -18.29 -59.50
N VAL A 637 -14.52 -18.12 -58.18
CA VAL A 637 -13.41 -17.82 -57.24
C VAL A 637 -12.90 -19.11 -56.58
N LEU A 638 -11.58 -19.34 -56.68
CA LEU A 638 -10.91 -20.50 -56.06
C LEU A 638 -10.05 -20.15 -54.86
N ALA A 639 -9.63 -18.89 -54.74
CA ALA A 639 -8.68 -18.47 -53.73
C ALA A 639 -8.79 -16.97 -53.42
N VAL A 640 -8.50 -16.61 -52.18
CA VAL A 640 -8.50 -15.23 -51.67
C VAL A 640 -7.15 -14.97 -51.01
N GLY A 641 -6.44 -13.94 -51.48
CA GLY A 641 -5.19 -13.51 -50.84
C GLY A 641 -5.47 -12.80 -49.52
N PHE A 642 -4.67 -13.06 -48.48
CA PHE A 642 -4.79 -12.34 -47.22
C PHE A 642 -4.41 -10.86 -47.41
N ASN A 643 -4.99 -9.99 -46.60
CA ASN A 643 -4.75 -8.54 -46.67
C ASN A 643 -3.28 -8.18 -46.40
N ILE A 644 -2.84 -7.09 -47.01
CA ILE A 644 -1.53 -6.46 -46.78
C ILE A 644 -1.75 -5.13 -46.04
N PRO A 645 -0.71 -4.51 -45.44
CA PRO A 645 -0.85 -3.20 -44.82
C PRO A 645 -1.36 -2.17 -45.82
N LYS A 646 -2.32 -1.34 -45.39
CA LYS A 646 -2.92 -0.28 -46.22
C LYS A 646 -2.83 1.06 -45.53
N SER A 647 -2.65 2.11 -46.30
CA SER A 647 -2.65 3.48 -45.76
C SER A 647 -4.01 3.88 -45.15
N GLY A 648 -5.11 3.35 -45.70
CA GLY A 648 -6.48 3.54 -45.19
C GLY A 648 -6.97 2.39 -44.30
N SER A 649 -8.10 2.64 -43.63
CA SER A 649 -8.89 1.64 -42.91
C SER A 649 -10.09 1.13 -43.70
N ASP A 650 -10.32 1.65 -44.90
CA ASP A 650 -11.50 1.35 -45.69
C ASP A 650 -11.45 -0.06 -46.28
N PHE A 651 -12.62 -0.68 -46.40
CA PHE A 651 -12.78 -1.96 -47.07
C PHE A 651 -12.39 -1.84 -48.54
N ASN A 652 -11.47 -2.69 -49.01
CA ASN A 652 -11.07 -2.74 -50.40
C ASN A 652 -11.90 -3.80 -51.14
N PRO A 653 -12.69 -3.46 -52.16
CA PRO A 653 -13.45 -4.46 -52.91
C PRO A 653 -12.55 -5.57 -53.46
N TYR A 654 -12.97 -6.82 -53.25
CA TYR A 654 -12.29 -7.98 -53.81
C TYR A 654 -12.27 -7.91 -55.34
N HIS A 655 -11.09 -8.04 -55.94
CA HIS A 655 -10.89 -7.96 -57.38
C HIS A 655 -9.90 -9.02 -57.88
N GLY A 656 -9.99 -9.31 -59.16
CA GLY A 656 -9.15 -10.27 -59.88
C GLY A 656 -9.90 -10.81 -61.09
N LYS A 657 -9.35 -10.64 -62.29
CA LYS A 657 -9.85 -11.25 -63.53
C LYS A 657 -9.38 -12.71 -63.62
N PRO A 658 -10.02 -13.55 -64.47
CA PRO A 658 -9.58 -14.93 -64.66
C PRO A 658 -8.09 -15.06 -64.97
N GLY A 659 -7.38 -15.83 -64.14
CA GLY A 659 -5.92 -16.01 -64.22
C GLY A 659 -5.05 -14.77 -63.95
N GLU A 660 -5.61 -13.63 -63.55
CA GLU A 660 -4.83 -12.40 -63.27
C GLU A 660 -3.87 -12.60 -62.11
N PHE A 661 -4.39 -13.10 -60.98
CA PHE A 661 -3.59 -13.44 -59.82
C PHE A 661 -3.38 -14.95 -59.72
N ALA A 662 -2.15 -15.34 -59.39
CA ALA A 662 -1.93 -16.67 -58.83
C ALA A 662 -2.55 -16.71 -57.42
N PRO A 663 -3.04 -17.87 -56.97
CA PRO A 663 -3.35 -18.08 -55.56
C PRO A 663 -2.19 -17.61 -54.68
N GLU A 664 -2.49 -16.83 -53.64
CA GLU A 664 -1.43 -16.26 -52.78
C GLU A 664 -0.76 -17.37 -51.99
N VAL A 665 0.56 -17.47 -52.14
CA VAL A 665 1.33 -18.59 -51.58
C VAL A 665 1.81 -18.31 -50.17
N ARG A 666 2.08 -17.05 -49.84
CA ARG A 666 2.63 -16.68 -48.54
C ARG A 666 1.55 -16.67 -47.47
N PHE A 667 0.36 -16.22 -47.84
CA PHE A 667 -0.79 -16.21 -46.95
C PHE A 667 -2.10 -16.05 -47.74
N GLY A 668 -2.91 -17.10 -47.81
CA GLY A 668 -4.18 -17.06 -48.55
C GLY A 668 -5.14 -18.18 -48.17
N LEU A 669 -6.44 -17.93 -48.38
CA LEU A 669 -7.51 -18.92 -48.24
C LEU A 669 -7.74 -19.59 -49.59
N LEU A 670 -7.82 -20.92 -49.61
CA LEU A 670 -8.11 -21.74 -50.79
C LEU A 670 -9.39 -22.53 -50.57
N ASP A 671 -10.26 -22.61 -51.58
CA ASP A 671 -11.37 -23.56 -51.63
C ASP A 671 -10.87 -24.87 -52.24
N LEU A 672 -10.57 -25.86 -51.39
CA LEU A 672 -10.00 -27.13 -51.81
C LEU A 672 -10.99 -28.00 -52.56
N ASP A 673 -12.29 -27.92 -52.24
CA ASP A 673 -13.31 -28.71 -52.92
C ASP A 673 -13.45 -28.25 -54.36
N ARG A 674 -13.48 -26.93 -54.60
CA ARG A 674 -13.48 -26.38 -55.96
C ARG A 674 -12.18 -26.65 -56.70
N ILE A 675 -11.03 -26.51 -56.04
CA ILE A 675 -9.73 -26.81 -56.67
C ILE A 675 -9.67 -28.29 -57.10
N ARG A 676 -10.11 -29.23 -56.25
CA ARG A 676 -10.16 -30.67 -56.58
C ARG A 676 -11.04 -30.94 -57.80
N ASN A 677 -12.16 -30.24 -57.94
CA ASN A 677 -13.02 -30.33 -59.12
C ASN A 677 -12.38 -29.80 -60.41
N GLN A 678 -11.25 -29.10 -60.30
CA GLN A 678 -10.45 -28.67 -61.46
C GLN A 678 -9.32 -29.65 -61.81
N LEU A 679 -9.01 -30.63 -60.96
CA LEU A 679 -7.91 -31.55 -61.24
C LEU A 679 -8.34 -32.65 -62.23
N PRO A 680 -7.41 -33.14 -63.08
CA PRO A 680 -6.01 -32.72 -63.20
C PRO A 680 -5.86 -31.39 -63.97
N ILE A 681 -4.72 -30.71 -63.76
CA ILE A 681 -4.31 -29.46 -64.45
C ILE A 681 -2.93 -29.61 -65.09
N ASP A 682 -2.66 -28.88 -66.16
CA ASP A 682 -1.38 -29.03 -66.87
C ASP A 682 -0.18 -28.49 -66.08
N ASN A 683 0.89 -29.28 -65.99
CA ASN A 683 2.19 -28.84 -65.49
C ASN A 683 3.31 -29.38 -66.42
N PRO A 684 3.97 -28.52 -67.21
CA PRO A 684 4.99 -28.95 -68.14
C PRO A 684 6.22 -29.52 -67.42
N SER A 685 6.90 -30.48 -68.03
CA SER A 685 8.12 -31.08 -67.51
C SER A 685 9.38 -30.59 -68.20
N SER A 686 10.51 -30.71 -67.51
CA SER A 686 11.86 -30.47 -68.03
C SER A 686 12.80 -31.50 -67.40
N GLY A 687 13.27 -32.46 -68.20
CA GLY A 687 14.01 -33.61 -67.67
C GLY A 687 13.11 -34.47 -66.78
N ASN A 688 13.56 -34.80 -65.57
CA ASN A 688 12.81 -35.59 -64.58
C ASN A 688 12.00 -34.74 -63.59
N LYS A 689 11.81 -33.42 -63.86
CA LYS A 689 11.11 -32.50 -62.95
C LYS A 689 9.94 -31.80 -63.65
N LEU A 690 8.86 -31.59 -62.90
CA LEU A 690 7.79 -30.65 -63.28
C LEU A 690 8.27 -29.22 -63.08
N THR A 691 7.92 -28.32 -64.00
CA THR A 691 8.55 -26.99 -64.11
C THR A 691 7.80 -25.90 -63.36
N LEU A 692 6.47 -25.97 -63.30
CA LEU A 692 5.65 -24.98 -62.60
C LEU A 692 5.43 -25.39 -61.15
N THR A 693 5.41 -24.40 -60.27
CA THR A 693 4.85 -24.53 -58.92
C THR A 693 3.34 -24.74 -59.00
N TRP A 694 2.74 -25.35 -57.97
CA TRP A 694 1.30 -25.67 -57.96
C TRP A 694 0.40 -24.46 -58.24
N HIS A 695 0.73 -23.30 -57.67
CA HIS A 695 -0.06 -22.08 -57.82
C HIS A 695 0.08 -21.46 -59.21
N ARG A 696 1.22 -21.68 -59.90
CA ARG A 696 1.40 -21.23 -61.30
C ARG A 696 0.72 -22.16 -62.29
N ALA A 697 0.77 -23.47 -62.05
CA ALA A 697 -0.02 -24.43 -62.81
C ALA A 697 -1.53 -24.13 -62.66
N LEU A 698 -1.99 -23.89 -61.43
CA LEU A 698 -3.39 -23.55 -61.15
C LEU A 698 -3.77 -22.19 -61.77
N GLN A 699 -2.92 -21.16 -61.69
CA GLN A 699 -3.14 -19.87 -62.35
C GLN A 699 -3.32 -20.02 -63.87
N ALA A 700 -2.50 -20.86 -64.52
CA ALA A 700 -2.61 -21.14 -65.94
C ALA A 700 -3.97 -21.80 -66.26
N ALA A 701 -4.35 -22.84 -65.51
CA ALA A 701 -5.65 -23.49 -65.67
C ALA A 701 -6.83 -22.52 -65.45
N MET A 702 -6.75 -21.67 -64.42
CA MET A 702 -7.74 -20.65 -64.10
C MET A 702 -7.99 -19.70 -65.27
N LYS A 703 -6.92 -19.24 -65.94
CA LYS A 703 -7.02 -18.37 -67.13
C LYS A 703 -7.83 -19.02 -68.25
N HIS A 704 -7.65 -20.32 -68.49
CA HIS A 704 -8.35 -21.05 -69.54
C HIS A 704 -9.78 -21.42 -69.18
N ARG A 705 -10.07 -21.60 -67.90
CA ARG A 705 -11.36 -22.09 -67.39
C ARG A 705 -12.28 -20.98 -66.87
N GLY A 706 -11.88 -19.71 -66.99
CA GLY A 706 -12.68 -18.58 -66.50
C GLY A 706 -12.71 -18.45 -64.97
N LEU A 707 -11.75 -19.04 -64.27
CA LEU A 707 -11.66 -19.03 -62.81
C LEU A 707 -10.65 -18.00 -62.33
N ARG A 708 -10.77 -17.52 -61.09
CA ARG A 708 -9.96 -16.43 -60.56
C ARG A 708 -9.59 -16.61 -59.08
N ALA A 709 -8.49 -15.95 -58.72
CA ALA A 709 -8.12 -15.67 -57.35
C ALA A 709 -8.33 -14.18 -57.14
N VAL A 710 -8.80 -13.80 -55.97
CA VAL A 710 -9.13 -12.40 -55.67
C VAL A 710 -8.27 -11.84 -54.55
N ARG A 711 -8.10 -10.52 -54.55
CA ARG A 711 -7.38 -9.74 -53.54
C ARG A 711 -8.22 -8.53 -53.16
N GLY A 712 -8.09 -8.05 -51.93
CA GLY A 712 -8.96 -7.04 -51.33
C GLY A 712 -9.34 -7.49 -49.93
N GLY A 713 -10.32 -6.83 -49.34
CA GLY A 713 -10.80 -7.08 -47.99
C GLY A 713 -10.57 -5.90 -47.05
N ASP A 714 -10.94 -6.11 -45.78
CA ASP A 714 -10.76 -5.15 -44.70
C ASP A 714 -9.31 -5.16 -44.16
N PRO A 715 -8.55 -4.06 -44.26
CA PRO A 715 -7.15 -4.00 -43.85
C PRO A 715 -6.94 -4.00 -42.32
N GLN A 716 -7.99 -4.17 -41.50
CA GLN A 716 -7.87 -4.28 -40.04
C GLN A 716 -7.12 -5.52 -39.56
N SER A 717 -7.01 -6.55 -40.41
CA SER A 717 -6.11 -7.69 -40.23
C SER A 717 -5.25 -7.79 -41.48
N TYR A 718 -3.94 -7.93 -41.35
CA TYR A 718 -3.01 -7.99 -42.49
C TYR A 718 -1.77 -8.84 -42.19
N TYR A 719 -0.98 -9.14 -43.22
CA TYR A 719 0.31 -9.80 -43.07
C TYR A 719 1.47 -9.02 -43.68
N VAL A 720 2.67 -9.24 -43.14
CA VAL A 720 3.94 -8.73 -43.65
C VAL A 720 4.93 -9.89 -43.72
N HIS A 721 5.67 -10.00 -44.81
CA HIS A 721 6.62 -11.07 -45.06
C HIS A 721 8.08 -10.55 -45.00
N PRO A 722 8.89 -10.95 -44.01
CA PRO A 722 10.30 -10.62 -43.95
C PRO A 722 11.11 -11.37 -45.02
N ARG A 723 11.76 -10.64 -45.92
CA ARG A 723 12.69 -11.25 -46.88
C ARG A 723 13.87 -11.93 -46.16
N ASN A 724 14.32 -13.05 -46.72
CA ASN A 724 15.44 -13.84 -46.17
C ASN A 724 16.70 -13.01 -45.89
N GLU A 725 17.06 -12.09 -46.79
CA GLU A 725 18.22 -11.21 -46.63
C GLU A 725 18.10 -10.21 -45.47
N HIS A 726 16.89 -9.97 -44.93
CA HIS A 726 16.65 -9.03 -43.83
C HIS A 726 16.48 -9.72 -42.47
N LYS A 727 16.39 -11.06 -42.41
CA LYS A 727 16.05 -11.79 -41.17
C LYS A 727 17.06 -11.62 -40.03
N HIS A 728 18.30 -11.24 -40.34
CA HIS A 728 19.38 -11.01 -39.37
C HIS A 728 19.38 -9.58 -38.78
N LEU A 729 18.52 -8.68 -39.27
CA LEU A 729 18.52 -7.28 -38.88
C LEU A 729 17.97 -7.09 -37.44
N PRO A 730 18.63 -6.26 -36.61
CA PRO A 730 18.26 -6.09 -35.20
C PRO A 730 16.92 -5.37 -35.00
N GLU A 731 16.37 -4.71 -36.03
CA GLU A 731 15.06 -4.06 -35.97
C GLU A 731 13.90 -5.05 -36.10
N LEU A 732 14.13 -6.27 -36.62
CA LEU A 732 13.07 -7.25 -36.88
C LEU A 732 12.26 -7.64 -35.64
N PRO A 733 12.85 -7.88 -34.45
CA PRO A 733 12.08 -8.15 -33.23
C PRO A 733 11.14 -6.99 -32.84
N ILE A 734 11.57 -5.74 -33.03
CA ILE A 734 10.74 -4.55 -32.77
C ILE A 734 9.62 -4.47 -33.80
N ALA A 735 9.93 -4.67 -35.08
CA ALA A 735 8.93 -4.69 -36.14
C ALA A 735 7.89 -5.79 -35.92
N ARG A 736 8.32 -7.00 -35.53
CA ARG A 736 7.42 -8.12 -35.17
C ARG A 736 6.47 -7.72 -34.05
N ASP A 737 6.97 -7.13 -32.96
CA ASP A 737 6.12 -6.70 -31.86
C ASP A 737 5.12 -5.64 -32.31
N LEU A 738 5.56 -4.59 -32.99
CA LEU A 738 4.71 -3.50 -33.48
C LEU A 738 3.65 -3.99 -34.47
N ILE A 739 4.03 -4.81 -35.46
CA ILE A 739 3.09 -5.44 -36.40
C ILE A 739 2.07 -6.25 -35.62
N ALA A 740 2.49 -7.07 -34.67
CA ALA A 740 1.60 -7.86 -33.81
C ALA A 740 0.69 -7.02 -32.89
N GLN A 741 0.88 -5.70 -32.80
CA GLN A 741 -0.02 -4.74 -32.14
C GLN A 741 -0.96 -4.04 -33.13
N GLY A 742 -0.82 -4.31 -34.44
CA GLY A 742 -1.46 -3.57 -35.52
C GLY A 742 -0.88 -2.17 -35.69
N VAL A 743 0.42 -2.00 -35.42
CA VAL A 743 1.14 -0.74 -35.54
C VAL A 743 2.26 -0.91 -36.56
N GLU A 744 2.15 -0.16 -37.64
CA GLU A 744 3.11 -0.13 -38.71
C GLU A 744 3.45 1.32 -39.10
N PRO A 745 4.67 1.57 -39.54
CA PRO A 745 5.10 2.86 -40.06
C PRO A 745 4.57 3.09 -41.48
N VAL A 746 4.51 4.36 -41.89
CA VAL A 746 3.96 4.75 -43.19
C VAL A 746 4.69 4.08 -44.36
N GLU A 747 5.99 3.85 -44.20
CA GLU A 747 6.86 3.17 -45.15
C GLU A 747 6.46 1.71 -45.42
N GLN A 748 5.71 1.07 -44.51
CA GLN A 748 5.24 -0.31 -44.68
C GLN A 748 3.90 -0.39 -45.42
N HIS A 749 3.18 0.73 -45.60
CA HIS A 749 1.89 0.73 -46.27
C HIS A 749 2.02 0.32 -47.75
N GLU A 750 1.03 -0.43 -48.25
CA GLU A 750 0.98 -0.98 -49.61
C GLU A 750 2.06 -2.04 -49.93
N GLU A 751 2.95 -2.33 -48.99
CA GLU A 751 4.03 -3.30 -49.14
C GLU A 751 3.72 -4.56 -48.34
N PHE A 752 3.73 -5.72 -49.02
CA PHE A 752 3.62 -7.02 -48.35
C PHE A 752 4.97 -7.54 -47.85
N ASP A 753 6.09 -7.10 -48.44
CA ASP A 753 7.42 -7.41 -47.93
C ASP A 753 7.79 -6.43 -46.81
N TRP A 754 8.47 -6.90 -45.77
CA TRP A 754 8.94 -6.05 -44.69
C TRP A 754 9.95 -5.02 -45.19
N ILE A 755 9.71 -3.75 -44.86
CA ILE A 755 10.59 -2.62 -45.18
C ILE A 755 11.46 -2.29 -43.93
N PRO A 756 12.74 -2.73 -43.89
CA PRO A 756 13.62 -2.47 -42.76
C PRO A 756 14.03 -1.00 -42.67
N GLY A 757 14.32 -0.53 -41.46
CA GLY A 757 14.85 0.81 -41.21
C GLY A 757 14.54 1.33 -39.81
N LYS A 758 15.01 2.55 -39.52
CA LYS A 758 14.92 3.18 -38.18
C LYS A 758 13.52 3.71 -37.83
N HIS A 759 12.58 3.62 -38.77
CA HIS A 759 11.18 4.00 -38.59
C HIS A 759 10.41 3.05 -37.67
N TRP A 760 10.89 1.82 -37.47
CA TRP A 760 10.35 0.87 -36.50
C TRP A 760 10.77 1.24 -35.07
N LYS A 761 10.00 2.11 -34.43
CA LYS A 761 10.24 2.57 -33.06
C LYS A 761 8.96 2.56 -32.24
N TYR A 762 9.10 2.29 -30.96
CA TYR A 762 8.01 2.44 -30.00
C TYR A 762 7.58 3.91 -29.89
N GLU A 763 6.29 4.13 -29.67
CA GLU A 763 5.74 5.46 -29.45
C GLU A 763 6.40 6.13 -28.24
N GLN A 764 6.82 7.37 -28.40
CA GLN A 764 7.48 8.14 -27.34
C GLN A 764 6.47 8.79 -26.39
N ARG A 765 6.86 8.97 -25.12
CA ARG A 765 6.00 9.54 -24.07
C ARG A 765 6.50 10.90 -23.59
N HIS A 766 5.58 11.85 -23.43
CA HIS A 766 5.87 13.26 -23.10
C HIS A 766 5.01 13.79 -21.94
N GLU A 767 4.21 12.94 -21.32
CA GLU A 767 3.29 13.36 -20.27
C GLU A 767 4.05 13.85 -19.03
N PRO A 768 3.46 14.75 -18.22
CA PRO A 768 4.11 15.25 -17.01
C PRO A 768 4.40 14.15 -15.98
N ILE A 769 3.67 13.04 -16.06
CA ILE A 769 3.90 11.80 -15.34
C ILE A 769 3.66 10.59 -16.27
N VAL A 770 4.54 9.59 -16.18
CA VAL A 770 4.45 8.32 -16.91
C VAL A 770 4.54 7.17 -15.91
N PHE A 771 3.56 6.28 -15.95
CA PHE A 771 3.58 5.04 -15.17
C PHE A 771 4.40 3.97 -15.90
N LEU A 772 5.40 3.43 -15.23
CA LEU A 772 6.21 2.31 -15.73
C LEU A 772 5.70 1.01 -15.12
N LEU A 773 5.04 0.21 -15.97
CA LEU A 773 4.46 -1.09 -15.64
C LEU A 773 5.31 -2.19 -16.26
N LYS A 774 6.24 -2.75 -15.48
CA LYS A 774 7.12 -3.84 -15.92
C LYS A 774 6.78 -5.16 -15.23
N GLY A 775 6.78 -6.26 -15.98
CA GLY A 775 6.43 -7.57 -15.47
C GLY A 775 6.74 -8.69 -16.44
N ARG A 776 6.59 -9.92 -15.95
CA ARG A 776 6.75 -11.15 -16.72
C ARG A 776 5.82 -12.20 -16.12
N TYR A 777 5.05 -12.87 -16.97
CA TYR A 777 3.99 -13.81 -16.61
C TYR A 777 3.02 -13.23 -15.57
N THR A 778 2.67 -11.95 -15.72
CA THR A 778 1.69 -11.30 -14.84
C THR A 778 0.30 -11.82 -15.15
N GLU A 779 -0.37 -12.41 -14.17
CA GLU A 779 -1.73 -12.92 -14.34
C GLU A 779 -2.68 -11.83 -14.87
N HIS A 780 -3.54 -12.19 -15.84
CA HIS A 780 -4.45 -11.27 -16.51
C HIS A 780 -5.31 -10.46 -15.54
N ALA A 781 -5.81 -11.11 -14.48
CA ALA A 781 -6.64 -10.48 -13.46
C ALA A 781 -5.88 -9.40 -12.67
N LEU A 782 -4.60 -9.64 -12.36
CA LEU A 782 -3.74 -8.70 -11.64
C LEU A 782 -3.38 -7.50 -12.52
N LEU A 783 -3.00 -7.73 -13.78
CA LEU A 783 -2.73 -6.64 -14.73
C LEU A 783 -3.99 -5.80 -14.98
N LYS A 784 -5.17 -6.43 -15.08
CA LYS A 784 -6.44 -5.73 -15.18
C LYS A 784 -6.68 -4.81 -13.98
N ARG A 785 -6.49 -5.30 -12.75
CA ARG A 785 -6.61 -4.51 -11.51
C ARG A 785 -5.64 -3.33 -11.49
N CYS A 786 -4.40 -3.55 -11.91
CA CYS A 786 -3.40 -2.50 -12.06
C CYS A 786 -3.91 -1.39 -13.00
N LEU A 787 -4.35 -1.76 -14.21
CA LEU A 787 -4.87 -0.84 -15.22
C LEU A 787 -6.18 -0.15 -14.78
N ASP A 788 -7.09 -0.86 -14.12
CA ASP A 788 -8.34 -0.30 -13.60
C ASP A 788 -8.07 0.77 -12.52
N SER A 789 -7.02 0.60 -11.71
CA SER A 789 -6.61 1.62 -10.74
C SER A 789 -6.05 2.89 -11.40
N LEU A 790 -5.54 2.79 -12.63
CA LEU A 790 -5.16 3.95 -13.46
C LEU A 790 -6.38 4.59 -14.12
N ARG A 791 -7.34 3.77 -14.61
CA ARG A 791 -8.62 4.26 -15.15
C ARG A 791 -9.42 5.06 -14.13
N SER A 792 -9.38 4.66 -12.86
CA SER A 792 -10.13 5.33 -11.79
C SER A 792 -9.52 6.65 -11.33
N GLN A 793 -8.33 7.04 -11.82
CA GLN A 793 -7.73 8.32 -11.45
C GLN A 793 -8.58 9.49 -11.95
N THR A 794 -8.91 10.40 -11.05
CA THR A 794 -9.66 11.64 -11.34
C THR A 794 -8.89 12.57 -12.28
N ASN A 795 -7.56 12.55 -12.22
CA ASN A 795 -6.70 13.25 -13.14
C ASN A 795 -6.07 12.25 -14.13
N GLN A 796 -6.45 12.42 -15.40
CA GLN A 796 -6.08 11.55 -16.50
C GLN A 796 -4.84 12.04 -17.28
N ASN A 797 -4.14 13.08 -16.78
CA ASN A 797 -2.94 13.65 -17.39
C ASN A 797 -1.67 12.81 -17.08
N PHE A 798 -1.65 11.58 -17.57
CA PHE A 798 -0.54 10.65 -17.42
C PHE A 798 -0.37 9.77 -18.66
N GLY A 799 0.84 9.26 -18.86
CA GLY A 799 1.15 8.20 -19.82
C GLY A 799 1.48 6.88 -19.16
N ILE A 800 1.56 5.81 -19.95
CA ILE A 800 1.88 4.45 -19.51
C ILE A 800 2.97 3.89 -20.44
N ILE A 801 3.97 3.25 -19.85
CA ILE A 801 4.89 2.35 -20.54
C ILE A 801 4.69 0.96 -19.93
N LEU A 802 4.05 0.07 -20.70
CA LEU A 802 3.76 -1.30 -20.30
C LEU A 802 4.76 -2.24 -20.97
N ILE A 803 5.61 -2.90 -20.16
CA ILE A 803 6.65 -3.80 -20.66
C ILE A 803 6.39 -5.23 -20.18
N ASP A 804 6.15 -6.12 -21.13
CA ASP A 804 6.19 -7.56 -20.94
C ASP A 804 7.58 -8.11 -21.31
N ASP A 805 8.31 -8.62 -20.31
CA ASP A 805 9.70 -9.09 -20.49
C ASP A 805 9.75 -10.56 -20.88
N ALA A 806 9.22 -10.87 -22.07
CA ALA A 806 9.17 -12.21 -22.67
C ALA A 806 8.31 -13.21 -21.91
N SER A 807 7.01 -12.90 -21.78
CA SER A 807 6.01 -13.88 -21.38
C SER A 807 5.49 -14.73 -22.55
N GLY A 808 5.72 -14.28 -23.79
CA GLY A 808 5.34 -14.98 -25.02
C GLY A 808 3.92 -14.63 -25.51
N ALA A 809 3.66 -14.87 -26.80
CA ALA A 809 2.45 -14.40 -27.48
C ALA A 809 1.15 -14.95 -26.86
N ILE A 810 1.13 -16.22 -26.43
CA ILE A 810 -0.03 -16.86 -25.76
C ILE A 810 -0.45 -16.07 -24.50
N HIS A 811 0.50 -15.45 -23.81
CA HIS A 811 0.23 -14.70 -22.59
C HIS A 811 -0.23 -13.26 -22.89
N ASN A 812 0.44 -12.58 -23.82
CA ASN A 812 0.35 -11.14 -23.98
C ASN A 812 -0.44 -10.65 -25.22
N TRP A 813 -1.01 -11.56 -26.02
CA TRP A 813 -1.77 -11.17 -27.22
C TRP A 813 -2.97 -10.29 -26.93
N CYS A 814 -3.65 -10.51 -25.80
CA CYS A 814 -4.87 -9.78 -25.42
C CYS A 814 -4.58 -8.42 -24.78
N TYR A 815 -3.31 -8.04 -24.56
CA TYR A 815 -2.96 -6.78 -23.91
C TYR A 815 -3.55 -5.55 -24.62
N PRO A 816 -3.55 -5.43 -25.96
CA PRO A 816 -4.22 -4.33 -26.66
C PRO A 816 -5.71 -4.22 -26.33
N MET A 817 -6.41 -5.34 -26.15
CA MET A 817 -7.82 -5.36 -25.73
C MET A 817 -7.96 -4.95 -24.26
N LEU A 818 -7.08 -5.46 -23.41
CA LEU A 818 -7.09 -5.16 -21.98
C LEU A 818 -6.81 -3.68 -21.69
N LEU A 819 -6.04 -2.99 -22.54
CA LEU A 819 -5.76 -1.57 -22.42
C LEU A 819 -6.99 -0.70 -22.70
N GLY A 820 -7.87 -1.08 -23.63
CA GLY A 820 -9.09 -0.32 -23.95
C GLY A 820 -8.79 1.17 -24.16
N GLU A 821 -9.48 2.05 -23.42
CA GLU A 821 -9.27 3.51 -23.46
C GLU A 821 -7.85 3.98 -23.09
N LEU A 822 -7.10 3.16 -22.35
CA LEU A 822 -5.69 3.44 -22.03
C LEU A 822 -4.74 3.17 -23.20
N LYS A 823 -5.19 2.54 -24.31
CA LYS A 823 -4.34 2.21 -25.45
C LYS A 823 -3.64 3.45 -26.02
N ALA A 824 -4.37 4.53 -26.27
CA ALA A 824 -3.80 5.80 -26.75
C ALA A 824 -2.80 6.43 -25.76
N LYS A 825 -2.84 6.01 -24.50
CA LYS A 825 -1.93 6.45 -23.45
C LYS A 825 -0.84 5.43 -23.11
N THR A 826 -0.68 4.38 -23.90
CA THR A 826 0.25 3.30 -23.57
C THR A 826 1.23 3.06 -24.70
N THR A 827 2.52 3.14 -24.39
CA THR A 827 3.55 2.47 -25.18
C THR A 827 3.66 1.03 -24.67
N LEU A 828 3.22 0.05 -25.47
CA LEU A 828 3.31 -1.37 -25.16
C LEU A 828 4.59 -1.96 -25.79
N VAL A 829 5.40 -2.60 -24.96
CA VAL A 829 6.62 -3.31 -25.35
C VAL A 829 6.47 -4.77 -24.97
N ARG A 830 6.54 -5.69 -25.94
CA ARG A 830 6.54 -7.13 -25.69
C ARG A 830 7.83 -7.72 -26.21
N ARG A 831 8.75 -8.03 -25.30
CA ARG A 831 10.03 -8.60 -25.69
C ARG A 831 9.88 -10.05 -26.11
N SER A 832 10.66 -10.46 -27.11
CA SER A 832 10.83 -11.87 -27.47
C SER A 832 11.80 -12.60 -26.53
N VAL A 833 12.76 -11.87 -25.95
CA VAL A 833 13.79 -12.42 -25.05
C VAL A 833 13.77 -11.70 -23.72
N ASN A 834 13.92 -12.45 -22.62
CA ASN A 834 14.04 -11.89 -21.28
C ASN A 834 15.34 -11.09 -21.19
N THR A 835 15.21 -9.78 -20.95
CA THR A 835 16.36 -8.87 -20.79
C THR A 835 16.60 -8.47 -19.34
N GLY A 836 15.62 -8.69 -18.46
CA GLY A 836 15.70 -8.38 -17.05
C GLY A 836 15.20 -7.00 -16.68
N ARG A 837 15.11 -6.74 -15.37
CA ARG A 837 14.44 -5.55 -14.82
C ARG A 837 15.15 -4.24 -15.18
N MET A 838 16.47 -4.16 -15.03
CA MET A 838 17.21 -2.91 -15.27
C MET A 838 17.30 -2.49 -16.73
N PRO A 839 17.55 -3.39 -17.70
CA PRO A 839 17.44 -3.04 -19.12
C PRO A 839 16.06 -2.50 -19.49
N ASN A 840 14.99 -3.00 -18.88
CA ASN A 840 13.63 -2.47 -19.07
C ASN A 840 13.42 -1.08 -18.45
N PHE A 841 14.05 -0.78 -17.30
CA PHE A 841 14.09 0.59 -16.78
C PHE A 841 14.80 1.55 -17.75
N LEU A 842 15.94 1.13 -18.31
CA LEU A 842 16.73 1.94 -19.23
C LEU A 842 15.95 2.22 -20.53
N LEU A 843 15.34 1.21 -21.14
CA LEU A 843 14.48 1.38 -22.32
C LEU A 843 13.35 2.39 -22.03
N ALA A 844 12.59 2.17 -20.96
CA ALA A 844 11.45 3.02 -20.63
C ALA A 844 11.86 4.49 -20.38
N ILE A 845 12.91 4.71 -19.59
CA ILE A 845 13.25 6.05 -19.09
C ILE A 845 14.18 6.80 -20.04
N LYS A 846 15.14 6.13 -20.68
CA LYS A 846 16.12 6.78 -21.56
C LYS A 846 15.64 6.90 -23.01
N GLU A 847 14.92 5.90 -23.52
CA GLU A 847 14.59 5.82 -24.95
C GLU A 847 13.13 6.18 -25.26
N ILE A 848 12.18 5.75 -24.43
CA ILE A 848 10.73 5.97 -24.68
C ILE A 848 10.25 7.29 -24.09
N CYS A 849 10.48 7.53 -22.79
CA CYS A 849 10.15 8.80 -22.15
C CYS A 849 11.12 9.90 -22.60
N GLN A 850 10.62 11.05 -23.08
CA GLN A 850 11.47 12.10 -23.67
C GLN A 850 11.78 13.26 -22.72
N ASP A 851 10.79 13.83 -22.05
CA ASP A 851 10.97 15.05 -21.23
C ASP A 851 11.77 14.73 -19.93
N PRO A 852 12.93 15.36 -19.70
CA PRO A 852 13.72 15.15 -18.49
C PRO A 852 12.96 15.51 -17.20
N ASN A 853 11.96 16.39 -17.26
CA ASN A 853 11.16 16.77 -16.11
C ASN A 853 9.98 15.83 -15.87
N THR A 854 9.66 14.89 -16.76
CA THR A 854 8.58 13.90 -16.52
C THR A 854 8.82 13.13 -15.21
N LEU A 855 7.77 12.97 -14.41
CA LEU A 855 7.78 12.04 -13.29
C LEU A 855 7.61 10.62 -13.82
N ILE A 856 8.47 9.71 -13.41
CA ILE A 856 8.34 8.28 -13.62
C ILE A 856 7.76 7.69 -12.35
N ALA A 857 6.57 7.10 -12.43
CA ALA A 857 5.93 6.39 -11.32
C ALA A 857 6.02 4.87 -11.57
N VAL A 858 6.74 4.14 -10.72
CA VAL A 858 6.89 2.69 -10.88
C VAL A 858 5.72 1.99 -10.19
N LEU A 859 4.82 1.43 -10.99
CA LEU A 859 3.68 0.62 -10.55
C LEU A 859 3.89 -0.79 -11.09
N ASP A 860 4.23 -1.73 -10.22
CA ASP A 860 4.44 -3.12 -10.65
C ASP A 860 3.10 -3.72 -11.14
N GLN A 861 3.15 -4.58 -12.17
CA GLN A 861 1.95 -5.02 -12.89
C GLN A 861 0.98 -5.86 -12.03
N ASP A 862 1.46 -6.41 -10.91
CA ASP A 862 0.67 -7.15 -9.92
C ASP A 862 0.18 -6.29 -8.76
N ASP A 863 0.55 -5.01 -8.70
CA ASP A 863 0.13 -4.04 -7.70
C ASP A 863 -0.92 -3.07 -8.27
N CYS A 864 -1.54 -2.24 -7.41
CA CYS A 864 -2.50 -1.23 -7.85
C CYS A 864 -2.53 0.02 -6.95
N LEU A 865 -3.03 1.12 -7.48
CA LEU A 865 -3.28 2.34 -6.70
C LEU A 865 -4.56 2.19 -5.87
N MET A 866 -4.52 2.66 -4.63
CA MET A 866 -5.63 2.54 -3.66
C MET A 866 -6.56 3.75 -3.67
N GLN A 867 -6.09 4.91 -4.12
CA GLN A 867 -6.85 6.16 -4.14
C GLN A 867 -6.96 6.70 -5.57
N THR A 868 -8.01 7.46 -5.85
CA THR A 868 -8.31 8.04 -7.18
C THR A 868 -7.66 9.42 -7.41
N SER A 869 -6.96 9.96 -6.41
CA SER A 869 -6.33 11.28 -6.43
C SER A 869 -4.79 11.23 -6.48
N VAL A 870 -4.20 10.04 -6.66
CA VAL A 870 -2.73 9.84 -6.62
C VAL A 870 -2.05 10.69 -7.68
N VAL A 871 -2.55 10.70 -8.92
CA VAL A 871 -1.95 11.50 -10.01
C VAL A 871 -1.94 12.99 -9.67
N SER A 872 -3.03 13.52 -9.13
CA SER A 872 -3.10 14.93 -8.70
C SER A 872 -2.10 15.24 -7.60
N ALA A 873 -2.02 14.40 -6.57
CA ALA A 873 -1.09 14.58 -5.46
C ALA A 873 0.39 14.58 -5.91
N LEU A 874 0.74 13.69 -6.86
CA LEU A 874 2.09 13.62 -7.42
C LEU A 874 2.44 14.87 -8.25
N LEU A 875 1.52 15.33 -9.10
CA LEU A 875 1.72 16.55 -9.88
C LEU A 875 1.78 17.79 -8.99
N ASP A 876 1.02 17.84 -7.91
CA ASP A 876 1.06 18.93 -6.93
C ASP A 876 2.42 18.98 -6.22
N ALA A 877 2.93 17.85 -5.75
CA ALA A 877 4.26 17.80 -5.15
C ALA A 877 5.36 18.18 -6.15
N LYS A 878 5.23 17.76 -7.42
CA LYS A 878 6.14 18.20 -8.50
C LYS A 878 6.13 19.72 -8.67
N ARG A 879 4.94 20.34 -8.66
CA ARG A 879 4.81 21.81 -8.75
C ARG A 879 5.47 22.53 -7.58
N HIS A 880 5.53 21.91 -6.41
CA HIS A 880 6.28 22.38 -5.24
C HIS A 880 7.78 21.97 -5.26
N GLY A 881 8.28 21.51 -6.41
CA GLY A 881 9.69 21.24 -6.64
C GLY A 881 10.18 19.86 -6.19
N ALA A 882 9.28 18.92 -5.87
CA ALA A 882 9.70 17.57 -5.52
C ALA A 882 10.28 16.82 -6.73
N ASP A 883 11.46 16.21 -6.57
CA ASP A 883 12.14 15.44 -7.60
C ASP A 883 12.21 13.93 -7.30
N LEU A 884 11.92 13.55 -6.05
CA LEU A 884 11.69 12.20 -5.56
C LEU A 884 10.48 12.22 -4.62
N ILE A 885 9.47 11.38 -4.90
CA ILE A 885 8.24 11.31 -4.12
C ILE A 885 7.97 9.84 -3.76
N GLN A 886 7.70 9.60 -2.48
CA GLN A 886 7.16 8.33 -1.99
C GLN A 886 5.83 8.55 -1.29
N MET A 887 4.95 7.56 -1.39
CA MET A 887 3.63 7.57 -0.76
C MET A 887 3.38 6.24 -0.02
N PRO A 888 2.54 6.19 1.02
CA PRO A 888 2.36 5.00 1.84
C PRO A 888 1.84 3.77 1.09
N MET A 889 2.59 2.66 1.12
CA MET A 889 2.08 1.34 0.71
C MET A 889 1.37 0.59 1.84
N TYR A 890 0.33 -0.13 1.46
CA TYR A 890 -0.31 -1.16 2.26
C TYR A 890 0.16 -2.54 1.81
N ARG A 891 0.41 -3.43 2.78
CA ARG A 891 0.80 -4.82 2.53
C ARG A 891 -0.17 -5.77 3.22
N PRO A 892 -1.01 -6.51 2.49
CA PRO A 892 -1.97 -7.42 3.10
C PRO A 892 -1.32 -8.50 3.99
N ASN A 893 -0.10 -8.92 3.65
CA ASN A 893 0.65 -9.90 4.46
C ASN A 893 1.36 -9.30 5.70
N LYS A 894 1.35 -7.97 5.84
CA LYS A 894 1.93 -7.22 6.98
C LYS A 894 1.10 -5.94 7.22
N PRO A 895 -0.19 -6.08 7.55
CA PRO A 895 -1.18 -5.01 7.40
C PRO A 895 -0.96 -3.84 8.37
N ILE A 896 -0.25 -4.06 9.49
CA ILE A 896 0.03 -3.05 10.51
C ILE A 896 1.40 -2.37 10.35
N ASN A 897 2.24 -2.82 9.41
CA ASN A 897 3.57 -2.27 9.20
C ASN A 897 3.50 -0.97 8.37
N LEU A 898 4.24 0.05 8.79
CA LEU A 898 4.39 1.30 8.06
C LEU A 898 5.82 1.44 7.51
N TYR A 899 5.93 2.07 6.36
CA TYR A 899 7.16 2.12 5.57
C TYR A 899 7.56 3.56 5.24
N ARG A 900 7.63 4.40 6.28
CA ARG A 900 8.05 5.79 6.14
C ARG A 900 9.55 5.86 5.82
N PRO A 901 9.96 6.51 4.72
CA PRO A 901 11.36 6.68 4.36
C PRO A 901 12.07 7.71 5.25
N ASP A 902 13.36 7.49 5.48
CA ASP A 902 14.29 8.50 6.00
C ASP A 902 15.38 8.75 4.95
N TYR A 903 15.39 9.96 4.40
CA TYR A 903 16.27 10.38 3.31
C TYR A 903 17.64 10.85 3.78
N THR A 904 17.88 10.99 5.09
CA THR A 904 19.08 11.66 5.61
C THR A 904 20.35 10.85 5.37
N ASN A 905 20.33 9.56 5.72
CA ASN A 905 21.47 8.64 5.55
C ASN A 905 20.95 7.22 5.28
N PRO A 906 20.29 6.99 4.13
CA PRO A 906 19.53 5.76 3.92
C PRO A 906 20.42 4.50 3.97
N ARG A 907 21.70 4.59 3.60
CA ARG A 907 22.65 3.46 3.68
C ARG A 907 22.90 2.98 5.11
N LEU A 908 23.12 3.91 6.04
CA LEU A 908 23.47 3.58 7.43
C LEU A 908 22.31 2.89 8.17
N ALA A 909 21.07 3.13 7.73
CA ALA A 909 19.87 2.51 8.27
C ALA A 909 19.32 1.40 7.36
N ALA A 910 20.20 0.64 6.69
CA ALA A 910 19.85 -0.52 5.87
C ALA A 910 18.79 -0.22 4.79
N GLY A 911 18.94 0.92 4.11
CA GLY A 911 18.02 1.44 3.11
C GLY A 911 16.90 2.33 3.65
N ALA A 912 16.71 2.43 4.97
CA ALA A 912 15.83 3.40 5.63
C ALA A 912 14.42 3.55 5.00
N ASN A 913 13.84 2.45 4.50
CA ASN A 913 12.59 2.39 3.74
C ASN A 913 12.53 3.24 2.45
N VAL A 914 13.64 3.78 1.91
CA VAL A 914 13.60 4.51 0.62
C VAL A 914 13.25 3.59 -0.56
N TRP A 915 13.37 2.27 -0.37
CA TRP A 915 12.94 1.23 -1.31
C TRP A 915 11.41 1.02 -1.34
N SER A 916 10.65 1.60 -0.38
CA SER A 916 9.21 1.37 -0.29
C SER A 916 8.43 1.92 -1.49
N HIS A 917 7.34 1.24 -1.83
CA HIS A 917 6.42 1.65 -2.88
C HIS A 917 5.40 2.65 -2.30
N LEU A 918 4.77 3.54 -3.05
CA LEU A 918 4.96 3.87 -4.48
C LEU A 918 6.27 4.65 -4.70
N ARG A 919 7.02 4.31 -5.76
CA ARG A 919 8.29 4.96 -6.12
C ARG A 919 8.08 5.93 -7.27
N VAL A 920 8.29 7.23 -7.04
CA VAL A 920 8.12 8.25 -8.08
C VAL A 920 9.32 9.19 -8.10
N PHE A 921 9.88 9.46 -9.27
CA PHE A 921 11.06 10.31 -9.42
C PHE A 921 11.08 10.98 -10.78
N THR A 922 11.77 12.10 -10.91
CA THR A 922 11.96 12.72 -12.24
C THR A 922 12.90 11.89 -13.11
N LYS A 923 12.65 11.84 -14.43
CA LYS A 923 13.59 11.24 -15.40
C LYS A 923 15.00 11.81 -15.23
N LYS A 924 15.13 13.12 -15.04
CA LYS A 924 16.40 13.81 -14.78
C LYS A 924 17.12 13.30 -13.54
N LEU A 925 16.41 12.97 -12.46
CA LEU A 925 17.02 12.40 -11.25
C LEU A 925 17.58 11.01 -11.54
N PHE A 926 16.81 10.15 -12.21
CA PHE A 926 17.28 8.82 -12.61
C PHE A 926 18.53 8.88 -13.49
N GLN A 927 18.58 9.82 -14.45
CA GLN A 927 19.71 9.97 -15.37
C GLN A 927 20.99 10.49 -14.70
N GLN A 928 20.92 11.04 -13.48
CA GLN A 928 22.12 11.42 -12.71
C GLN A 928 22.84 10.22 -12.11
N VAL A 929 22.15 9.08 -11.96
CA VAL A 929 22.76 7.83 -11.50
C VAL A 929 23.60 7.24 -12.65
N PRO A 930 24.91 6.99 -12.45
CA PRO A 930 25.74 6.37 -13.49
C PRO A 930 25.20 5.01 -13.89
N GLU A 931 25.18 4.70 -15.19
CA GLU A 931 24.64 3.41 -15.66
C GLU A 931 25.42 2.22 -15.08
N GLY A 932 26.74 2.33 -14.93
CA GLY A 932 27.56 1.32 -14.27
C GLY A 932 27.20 1.08 -12.80
N TYR A 933 26.48 2.00 -12.15
CA TYR A 933 25.98 1.82 -10.78
C TYR A 933 24.88 0.75 -10.71
N PHE A 934 24.18 0.48 -11.82
CA PHE A 934 23.15 -0.56 -11.90
C PHE A 934 23.72 -1.96 -12.20
N LYS A 935 25.04 -2.08 -12.33
CA LYS A 935 25.76 -3.34 -12.57
C LYS A 935 26.44 -3.83 -11.31
N ARG A 936 26.61 -5.14 -11.22
CA ARG A 936 27.29 -5.86 -10.12
C ARG A 936 28.74 -5.39 -10.01
N LYS A 937 29.28 -5.36 -8.79
CA LYS A 937 30.69 -4.99 -8.59
C LYS A 937 31.60 -6.00 -9.31
N ASP A 938 32.60 -5.51 -10.04
CA ASP A 938 33.59 -6.32 -10.77
C ASP A 938 32.98 -7.24 -11.87
N SER A 939 31.76 -6.94 -12.35
CA SER A 939 31.08 -7.68 -13.41
C SER A 939 30.34 -6.73 -14.38
N SER A 940 30.16 -7.16 -15.63
CA SER A 940 29.32 -6.45 -16.61
C SER A 940 27.83 -6.75 -16.46
N GLU A 941 27.45 -7.65 -15.55
CA GLU A 941 26.08 -8.10 -15.34
C GLU A 941 25.23 -7.09 -14.55
N TRP A 942 23.94 -7.04 -14.88
CA TRP A 942 22.95 -6.23 -14.17
C TRP A 942 22.57 -6.88 -12.84
N PHE A 943 22.15 -6.07 -11.86
CA PHE A 943 21.35 -6.59 -10.76
C PHE A 943 19.98 -7.04 -11.29
N ASP A 944 19.65 -8.32 -11.08
CA ASP A 944 18.44 -8.95 -11.62
C ASP A 944 17.24 -8.94 -10.64
N THR A 945 17.50 -8.74 -9.35
CA THR A 945 16.49 -8.48 -8.30
C THR A 945 16.89 -7.25 -7.46
N VAL A 946 16.15 -6.96 -6.39
CA VAL A 946 16.34 -5.83 -5.45
C VAL A 946 16.42 -4.46 -6.13
N THR A 947 15.74 -4.33 -7.27
CA THR A 947 15.73 -3.12 -8.11
C THR A 947 15.09 -1.92 -7.42
N ASP A 948 14.23 -2.17 -6.44
CA ASP A 948 13.69 -1.16 -5.52
C ASP A 948 14.79 -0.46 -4.74
N TYR A 949 15.69 -1.20 -4.10
CA TYR A 949 16.87 -0.61 -3.45
C TYR A 949 17.81 0.01 -4.48
N LEU A 950 18.10 -0.72 -5.56
CA LEU A 950 19.11 -0.34 -6.55
C LEU A 950 18.82 1.04 -7.18
N THR A 951 17.54 1.33 -7.45
CA THR A 951 17.13 2.60 -8.04
C THR A 951 16.96 3.66 -6.95
N MET A 952 16.21 3.37 -5.89
CA MET A 952 15.81 4.39 -4.92
C MET A 952 16.93 4.85 -4.01
N LEU A 953 17.85 3.97 -3.62
CA LEU A 953 18.95 4.31 -2.73
C LEU A 953 19.86 5.42 -3.31
N PRO A 954 20.46 5.28 -4.51
CA PRO A 954 21.27 6.34 -5.09
C PRO A 954 20.44 7.58 -5.45
N MET A 955 19.17 7.43 -5.85
CA MET A 955 18.31 8.59 -6.14
C MET A 955 17.94 9.38 -4.88
N ALA A 956 17.72 8.73 -3.75
CA ALA A 956 17.49 9.41 -2.46
C ALA A 956 18.70 10.24 -2.02
N GLU A 957 19.91 9.78 -2.32
CA GLU A 957 21.15 10.50 -2.03
C GLU A 957 21.36 11.72 -2.94
N LEU A 958 20.90 11.63 -4.20
CA LEU A 958 21.03 12.69 -5.20
C LEU A 958 19.89 13.71 -5.17
N ALA A 959 18.70 13.31 -4.70
CA ALA A 959 17.50 14.14 -4.69
C ALA A 959 17.75 15.51 -4.04
N LYS A 960 17.16 16.54 -4.63
CA LYS A 960 17.20 17.91 -4.12
C LYS A 960 16.08 18.17 -3.13
N ASN A 961 14.89 17.64 -3.40
CA ASN A 961 13.71 17.82 -2.57
C ASN A 961 12.91 16.50 -2.51
N PRO A 962 13.42 15.49 -1.78
CA PRO A 962 12.70 14.24 -1.57
C PRO A 962 11.53 14.46 -0.61
N VAL A 963 10.33 14.02 -0.99
CA VAL A 963 9.09 14.21 -0.21
C VAL A 963 8.41 12.87 0.07
N TYR A 964 7.88 12.71 1.28
CA TYR A 964 6.96 11.63 1.63
C TYR A 964 5.56 12.21 1.81
N LEU A 965 4.64 11.89 0.90
CA LEU A 965 3.26 12.37 0.90
C LEU A 965 2.35 11.35 1.57
N ASP A 966 1.98 11.60 2.83
CA ASP A 966 1.10 10.71 3.59
C ASP A 966 -0.32 11.30 3.70
N SER A 967 -1.21 10.84 2.83
CA SER A 967 -2.64 11.16 2.83
C SER A 967 -3.50 9.89 3.04
N GLY A 968 -2.97 8.92 3.80
CA GLY A 968 -3.50 7.55 3.86
C GLY A 968 -2.81 6.62 2.85
N TYR A 969 -3.22 5.35 2.81
CA TYR A 969 -2.59 4.37 1.91
C TYR A 969 -2.94 4.66 0.45
N THR A 970 -1.94 4.66 -0.41
CA THR A 970 -2.09 4.95 -1.85
C THR A 970 -1.66 3.81 -2.75
N TYR A 971 -0.94 2.82 -2.24
CA TYR A 971 -0.35 1.74 -3.03
C TYR A 971 -0.61 0.37 -2.39
N TRP A 972 -1.27 -0.52 -3.11
CA TRP A 972 -1.51 -1.89 -2.67
C TRP A 972 -0.38 -2.79 -3.16
N HIS A 973 0.46 -3.26 -2.25
CA HIS A 973 1.60 -4.10 -2.58
C HIS A 973 1.34 -5.59 -2.28
N LEU A 974 1.16 -6.38 -3.34
CA LEU A 974 0.92 -7.81 -3.29
C LEU A 974 2.23 -8.58 -3.40
N ARG A 975 2.87 -8.85 -2.26
CA ARG A 975 4.12 -9.64 -2.26
C ARG A 975 3.84 -11.15 -2.31
N LYS A 976 4.25 -11.82 -3.39
CA LYS A 976 4.32 -13.29 -3.46
C LYS A 976 5.30 -13.85 -2.41
N ASN A 977 4.99 -15.03 -1.86
CA ASN A 977 5.84 -15.67 -0.85
C ASN A 977 7.08 -16.29 -1.52
N PHE A 978 8.24 -15.65 -1.36
CA PHE A 978 9.53 -16.20 -1.81
C PHE A 978 10.06 -17.30 -0.87
N GLY A 979 10.75 -18.28 -1.46
CA GLY A 979 11.46 -19.34 -0.74
C GLY A 979 12.62 -18.79 0.11
N GLN A 980 13.21 -19.65 0.95
CA GLN A 980 14.31 -19.23 1.83
C GLN A 980 15.58 -18.84 1.05
N ASP A 981 15.87 -19.53 -0.07
CA ASP A 981 17.09 -19.29 -0.85
C ASP A 981 17.04 -17.97 -1.61
N ASP A 982 15.87 -17.61 -2.17
CA ASP A 982 15.64 -16.29 -2.78
C ASP A 982 15.91 -15.16 -1.79
N ARG A 983 15.44 -15.30 -0.54
CA ARG A 983 15.67 -14.28 0.50
C ARG A 983 17.15 -14.13 0.85
N LYS A 984 17.89 -15.25 0.99
CA LYS A 984 19.34 -15.21 1.24
C LYS A 984 20.09 -14.53 0.09
N ARG A 985 19.65 -14.78 -1.15
CA ARG A 985 20.18 -14.13 -2.34
C ARG A 985 19.90 -12.63 -2.31
N GLU A 986 18.65 -12.22 -2.10
CA GLU A 986 18.27 -10.80 -1.95
C GLU A 986 19.08 -10.10 -0.87
N ASP A 987 19.23 -10.70 0.31
CA ASP A 987 20.01 -10.16 1.42
C ASP A 987 21.49 -9.95 1.04
N THR A 988 22.06 -10.86 0.24
CA THR A 988 23.45 -10.75 -0.25
C THR A 988 23.59 -9.58 -1.22
N LEU A 989 22.65 -9.45 -2.16
CA LEU A 989 22.63 -8.36 -3.14
C LEU A 989 22.41 -6.99 -2.46
N ILE A 990 21.54 -6.92 -1.46
CA ILE A 990 21.30 -5.70 -0.67
C ILE A 990 22.56 -5.31 0.10
N LYS A 991 23.26 -6.25 0.73
CA LYS A 991 24.53 -5.98 1.42
C LYS A 991 25.59 -5.42 0.49
N GLU A 992 25.73 -6.00 -0.71
CA GLU A 992 26.64 -5.47 -1.71
C GLU A 992 26.28 -4.04 -2.11
N LEU A 993 25.00 -3.79 -2.43
CA LEU A 993 24.53 -2.46 -2.82
C LEU A 993 24.77 -1.41 -1.71
N LEU A 994 24.50 -1.76 -0.44
CA LEU A 994 24.73 -0.88 0.69
C LEU A 994 26.22 -0.58 0.90
N SER A 995 27.11 -1.49 0.49
CA SER A 995 28.58 -1.30 0.55
C SER A 995 29.14 -0.44 -0.58
N MET A 996 28.38 -0.20 -1.65
CA MET A 996 28.80 0.69 -2.74
C MET A 996 28.92 2.15 -2.26
N PRO A 997 29.81 2.96 -2.86
CA PRO A 997 29.97 4.36 -2.50
C PRO A 997 28.67 5.15 -2.60
N SER A 998 28.43 6.01 -1.60
CA SER A 998 27.30 6.94 -1.60
C SER A 998 27.45 7.99 -2.72
N LEU A 999 26.35 8.32 -3.40
CA LEU A 999 26.35 9.37 -4.42
C LEU A 999 26.15 10.78 -3.85
N SER A 1000 25.92 10.91 -2.54
CA SER A 1000 25.76 12.21 -1.87
C SER A 1000 27.03 13.07 -1.94
N GLN A 1001 28.22 12.47 -1.80
CA GLN A 1001 29.53 13.15 -1.92
C GLN A 1001 29.78 13.75 -3.31
N ARG A 1002 29.08 13.25 -4.34
CA ARG A 1002 29.16 13.80 -5.70
C ARG A 1002 28.38 15.11 -5.82
N LYS A 1003 27.38 15.34 -4.97
CA LYS A 1003 26.59 16.58 -4.87
C LYS A 1003 27.47 17.75 -4.42
N GLU A 1004 28.37 17.53 -3.46
CA GLU A 1004 29.32 18.54 -2.95
C GLU A 1004 30.34 18.94 -4.03
N LYS A 1005 30.96 17.97 -4.73
CA LYS A 1005 31.92 18.25 -5.82
C LYS A 1005 31.31 18.90 -7.06
N LEU A 1006 30.01 18.71 -7.32
CA LEU A 1006 29.29 19.38 -8.41
C LEU A 1006 28.84 20.80 -8.01
N ALA A 1007 28.59 21.05 -6.72
CA ALA A 1007 28.26 22.37 -6.19
C ALA A 1007 29.50 23.28 -6.06
N GLU A 1008 30.69 22.72 -5.79
CA GLU A 1008 31.96 23.47 -5.78
C GLU A 1008 32.46 23.90 -7.18
N ARG A 1009 31.86 23.39 -8.26
CA ARG A 1009 32.28 23.65 -9.65
C ARG A 1009 31.32 24.54 -10.43
N THR A 1010 30.82 25.66 -9.88
CA THR A 1010 30.43 26.89 -10.64
C THR A 1010 29.93 27.99 -9.68
N PRO A 1011 30.19 29.30 -9.91
CA PRO A 1011 30.83 29.93 -11.06
C PRO A 1011 32.12 30.72 -10.75
N GLU A 1012 33.14 30.56 -11.58
CA GLU A 1012 34.03 31.70 -11.90
C GLU A 1012 33.29 32.58 -12.91
N SER A 1013 33.09 33.82 -12.51
CA SER A 1013 32.67 34.95 -13.33
C SER A 1013 33.60 35.09 -14.54
N PHE A 1014 33.01 35.11 -15.74
CA PHE A 1014 33.65 35.77 -16.87
C PHE A 1014 33.44 37.28 -16.70
N GLU A 1015 34.47 37.97 -16.21
CA GLU A 1015 34.69 39.40 -16.44
C GLU A 1015 35.84 39.54 -17.46
N ASP A 1016 35.54 40.30 -18.51
CA ASP A 1016 36.40 41.06 -19.43
C ASP A 1016 37.64 40.42 -20.10
N ASP A 1017 37.49 40.11 -21.39
CA ASP A 1017 38.16 40.80 -22.52
C ASP A 1017 37.48 40.47 -23.87
#